data_AF-A0A1Q6QX16-F1
#
_entry.id   AF-A0A1Q6QX16-F1
#
_cell.length_a   1.000
_cell.length_b   1.000
_cell.length_c   1.000
_cell.angle_alpha   90.00
_cell.angle_beta   90.00
_cell.angle_gamma   90.00
#
_symmetry.space_group_name_H-M   'P 1'
#
loop_
_entity.id
_entity.type
_entity.pdbx_description
1 polymer ?
#
loop_
_entity_poly.entity_id
_entity_poly.type
_entity_poly.pdbx_seq_one_letter_code
_entity_poly.pdbx_strand_id
1 'polypeptide(L)'
;MDDNMRNAWLDMISKVYTNLHNSDRVLRASNVSDKKRERLLKYFERLEELHNRVSETRSVNGEKLLKSFYYDLYVIKPENIPDAYFQNQVRLARERGYGNIELTEEDKRRMTEEVIDDQRKSLDKWIEYFLYDEESKSYGMWEKYWVFQGLQSLGKYDKETGKFSKRDKSTVYPFPLVEREYIFTTLKLMEDFLKDKKSKEDIKQALSTGNFKLLYEYVIKQSFLKGEHQSNSTDGKWIKYEQESDYNILRDSLQGYYTGWCTAAGENFAKDQLAGGDFYVYYSLDKNGEAKVPRIAIRMDGKDKIGEIRGIADNQNMEPEMMPILEEKLKDFPDKGKYLKKEHDMKLLTLIDKKVNDNIDLTLEELKFLYEIDGQIIGFGYGKDPRIEEIKRKRNERRDYSLIFNVKEEEVALSQKEWLNNPKKFKALPGNIDLGSLTSADGLVLPQHVGGNIDLNSLASADGLVLPQHVGGNIFLRHLTNAEGLVLPKQLGGGIDLRSLTSAEGLVLPQHVGGNIFLRHLTSAEGLVLPQHVGGNIYLSSLASADGLILPQHVGNSIDLSSLTSADGLVLPKQLGGGIDLSSLASADGLVLPESIGGRIDLSSLTSADGLILPQHVGNSIDLSSLASAKGLVLPESIGGRIDLKSLTSADGLVLPQHVGSSINLSSLTSADGLVLPQHVGGYIDLRSLTSADGLILPKQLDGSIDLRSLTSADGLDLRSLTSADGLVLPQHVGGYIDLSSLTSADGLVLPESIGGDIYLNSLTSADGLVLPESIVGDIYLNSLTSTDGLVLPHDFNLFMLYCPYYIEKEIMNNPDKYYMAPTEDDKKEIKR
;
A
#
# COMPACT_ATOMS: atom_id res chain seq x y z
N MET A 1 -32.88 -5.82 -43.48
CA MET A 1 -32.77 -4.36 -43.77
C MET A 1 -33.21 -4.13 -45.22
N ASP A 2 -33.94 -3.06 -45.52
CA ASP A 2 -34.30 -2.69 -46.91
C ASP A 2 -33.05 -2.25 -47.69
N ASP A 3 -32.94 -2.61 -48.96
CA ASP A 3 -31.79 -2.30 -49.84
C ASP A 3 -31.51 -0.80 -49.92
N ASN A 4 -32.55 0.03 -49.75
CA ASN A 4 -32.44 1.50 -49.71
C ASN A 4 -31.66 2.00 -48.49
N MET A 5 -31.86 1.41 -47.31
CA MET A 5 -31.17 1.84 -46.08
C MET A 5 -29.69 1.45 -46.13
N ARG A 6 -29.38 0.25 -46.64
CA ARG A 6 -27.99 -0.16 -46.89
C ARG A 6 -27.28 0.83 -47.81
N ASN A 7 -27.91 1.22 -48.92
CA ASN A 7 -27.32 2.18 -49.86
C ASN A 7 -27.08 3.56 -49.24
N ALA A 8 -28.01 4.04 -48.40
CA ALA A 8 -27.86 5.32 -47.70
C ALA A 8 -26.64 5.31 -46.74
N TRP A 9 -26.45 4.22 -45.99
CA TRP A 9 -25.28 4.03 -45.14
C TRP A 9 -23.98 3.97 -45.95
N LEU A 10 -23.94 3.22 -47.05
CA LEU A 10 -22.76 3.14 -47.92
C LEU A 10 -22.38 4.49 -48.50
N ASP A 11 -23.35 5.31 -48.90
CA ASP A 11 -23.11 6.65 -49.42
C ASP A 11 -22.60 7.60 -48.32
N MET A 12 -23.17 7.51 -47.12
CA MET A 12 -22.70 8.28 -45.96
C MET A 12 -21.24 7.92 -45.61
N ILE A 13 -20.91 6.64 -45.48
CA ILE A 13 -19.54 6.16 -45.19
C ILE A 13 -18.57 6.57 -46.32
N SER A 14 -19.01 6.46 -47.57
CA SER A 14 -18.26 6.89 -48.76
C SER A 14 -17.95 8.40 -48.76
N LYS A 15 -18.81 9.20 -48.14
CA LYS A 15 -18.64 10.65 -47.97
C LYS A 15 -17.71 10.97 -46.78
N VAL A 16 -17.86 10.27 -45.66
CA VAL A 16 -17.02 10.46 -44.45
C VAL A 16 -15.59 10.00 -44.72
N TYR A 17 -15.43 8.79 -45.26
CA TYR A 17 -14.15 8.16 -45.55
C TYR A 17 -13.89 8.18 -47.05
N THR A 18 -13.66 9.38 -47.58
CA THR A 18 -13.60 9.66 -49.03
C THR A 18 -12.70 8.72 -49.82
N ASN A 19 -11.58 8.26 -49.23
CA ASN A 19 -10.59 7.39 -49.86
C ASN A 19 -10.68 5.90 -49.47
N LEU A 20 -11.64 5.48 -48.64
CA LEU A 20 -11.73 4.10 -48.17
C LEU A 20 -11.79 3.08 -49.33
N HIS A 21 -12.56 3.40 -50.37
CA HIS A 21 -12.72 2.59 -51.58
C HIS A 21 -11.43 2.34 -52.40
N ASN A 22 -10.36 3.09 -52.13
CA ASN A 22 -9.03 2.93 -52.74
C ASN A 22 -8.00 2.39 -51.77
N SER A 23 -8.40 2.03 -50.54
CA SER A 23 -7.49 1.37 -49.60
C SER A 23 -7.16 -0.04 -50.06
N ASP A 24 -5.94 -0.50 -49.79
CA ASP A 24 -5.48 -1.85 -50.16
C ASP A 24 -6.44 -2.95 -49.70
N ARG A 25 -7.08 -2.77 -48.54
CA ARG A 25 -8.01 -3.73 -47.94
C ARG A 25 -9.31 -3.86 -48.73
N VAL A 26 -9.83 -2.73 -49.22
CA VAL A 26 -11.03 -2.72 -50.07
C VAL A 26 -10.70 -3.23 -51.47
N LEU A 27 -9.54 -2.85 -52.02
CA LEU A 27 -9.10 -3.32 -53.34
C LEU A 27 -8.84 -4.82 -53.38
N ARG A 28 -8.30 -5.42 -52.30
CA ARG A 28 -8.12 -6.88 -52.18
C ARG A 28 -9.43 -7.67 -52.04
N ALA A 29 -10.54 -6.98 -51.79
CA ALA A 29 -11.87 -7.58 -51.66
C ALA A 29 -12.78 -7.30 -52.88
N SER A 30 -12.28 -6.58 -53.90
CA SER A 30 -13.08 -6.15 -55.05
C SER A 30 -12.32 -6.27 -56.37
N ASN A 31 -13.04 -6.17 -57.49
CA ASN A 31 -12.43 -6.18 -58.82
C ASN A 31 -12.06 -4.76 -59.27
N VAL A 32 -11.05 -4.65 -60.13
CA VAL A 32 -10.60 -3.37 -60.70
C VAL A 32 -11.73 -2.63 -61.43
N SER A 33 -12.67 -3.37 -62.04
CA SER A 33 -13.84 -2.84 -62.76
C SER A 33 -14.98 -2.35 -61.87
N ASP A 34 -14.99 -2.68 -60.57
CA ASP A 34 -16.11 -2.37 -59.68
C ASP A 34 -16.21 -0.87 -59.40
N LYS A 35 -17.44 -0.35 -59.34
CA LYS A 35 -17.69 1.06 -58.98
C LYS A 35 -17.50 1.29 -57.48
N LYS A 36 -17.29 2.56 -57.07
CA LYS A 36 -17.02 2.96 -55.67
C LYS A 36 -17.91 2.26 -54.63
N ARG A 37 -19.24 2.29 -54.83
CA ARG A 37 -20.22 1.68 -53.90
C ARG A 37 -20.11 0.15 -53.87
N GLU A 38 -19.91 -0.47 -55.04
CA GLU A 38 -19.77 -1.93 -55.17
C GLU A 38 -18.50 -2.45 -54.48
N ARG A 39 -17.40 -1.70 -54.59
CA ARG A 39 -16.16 -2.02 -53.86
C ARG A 39 -16.35 -2.02 -52.34
N LEU A 40 -17.04 -1.00 -51.82
CA LEU A 40 -17.33 -0.90 -50.39
C LEU A 40 -18.27 -2.02 -49.93
N LEU A 41 -19.30 -2.33 -50.72
CA LEU A 41 -20.23 -3.42 -50.41
C LEU A 41 -19.50 -4.77 -50.31
N LYS A 42 -18.71 -5.15 -51.32
CA LYS A 42 -17.93 -6.40 -51.32
C LYS A 42 -16.95 -6.47 -50.14
N TYR A 43 -16.35 -5.34 -49.77
CA TYR A 43 -15.48 -5.27 -48.59
C TYR A 43 -16.26 -5.52 -47.29
N PHE A 44 -17.42 -4.88 -47.11
CA PHE A 44 -18.22 -5.08 -45.89
C PHE A 44 -18.83 -6.47 -45.82
N GLU A 45 -19.30 -7.05 -46.93
CA GLU A 45 -19.79 -8.43 -46.98
C GLU A 45 -18.69 -9.42 -46.57
N ARG A 46 -17.45 -9.22 -47.05
CA ARG A 46 -16.31 -10.05 -46.66
C ARG A 46 -15.95 -9.88 -45.18
N LEU A 47 -16.03 -8.66 -44.65
CA LEU A 47 -15.79 -8.40 -43.23
C LEU A 47 -16.87 -9.03 -42.36
N GLU A 48 -18.13 -8.97 -42.79
CA GLU A 48 -19.29 -9.61 -42.18
C GLU A 48 -19.16 -11.13 -42.17
N GLU A 49 -18.79 -11.74 -43.29
CA GLU A 49 -18.55 -13.18 -43.38
C GLU A 49 -17.45 -13.63 -42.40
N LEU A 50 -16.36 -12.85 -42.30
CA LEU A 50 -15.27 -13.13 -41.38
C LEU A 50 -15.73 -13.04 -39.92
N HIS A 51 -16.43 -11.96 -39.55
CA HIS A 51 -16.94 -11.76 -38.19
C HIS A 51 -17.95 -12.84 -37.81
N ASN A 52 -18.91 -13.15 -38.70
CA ASN A 52 -19.90 -14.19 -38.48
C ASN A 52 -19.23 -15.54 -38.28
N ARG A 53 -18.28 -15.91 -39.15
CA ARG A 53 -17.52 -17.17 -39.02
C ARG A 53 -16.82 -17.27 -37.66
N VAL A 54 -16.18 -16.20 -37.19
CA VAL A 54 -15.52 -16.20 -35.87
C VAL A 54 -16.55 -16.31 -34.75
N SER A 55 -17.64 -15.52 -34.81
CA SER A 55 -18.67 -15.48 -33.77
C SER A 55 -19.45 -16.79 -33.62
N GLU A 56 -19.80 -17.44 -34.73
CA GLU A 56 -20.57 -18.69 -34.77
C GLU A 56 -19.73 -19.89 -34.35
N THR A 57 -18.48 -19.95 -34.81
CA THR A 57 -17.57 -21.06 -34.47
C THR A 57 -16.96 -20.93 -33.07
N ARG A 58 -16.95 -19.71 -32.49
CA ARG A 58 -16.23 -19.36 -31.26
C ARG A 58 -14.78 -19.88 -31.26
N SER A 59 -14.15 -19.88 -32.43
CA SER A 59 -12.79 -20.40 -32.60
C SER A 59 -11.79 -19.45 -31.92
N VAL A 60 -11.10 -19.94 -30.89
CA VAL A 60 -10.02 -19.20 -30.22
C VAL A 60 -8.96 -18.71 -31.22
N ASN A 61 -8.59 -19.55 -32.18
CA ASN A 61 -7.63 -19.19 -33.23
C ASN A 61 -8.20 -18.15 -34.20
N GLY A 62 -9.49 -18.25 -34.56
CA GLY A 62 -10.17 -17.28 -35.40
C GLY A 62 -10.25 -15.90 -34.74
N GLU A 63 -10.60 -15.85 -33.45
CA GLU A 63 -10.63 -14.63 -32.66
C GLU A 63 -9.24 -14.01 -32.53
N LYS A 64 -8.21 -14.81 -32.24
CA LYS A 64 -6.81 -14.35 -32.18
C LYS A 64 -6.34 -13.71 -33.48
N LEU A 65 -6.67 -14.32 -34.63
CA LEU A 65 -6.33 -13.77 -35.95
C LEU A 65 -7.07 -12.45 -36.22
N LEU A 66 -8.35 -12.37 -35.83
CA LEU A 66 -9.13 -11.15 -35.98
C LEU A 66 -8.61 -10.02 -35.08
N LYS A 67 -8.30 -10.32 -33.81
CA LYS A 67 -7.65 -9.40 -32.87
C LYS A 67 -6.32 -8.89 -33.42
N SER A 68 -5.45 -9.80 -33.90
CA SER A 68 -4.17 -9.42 -34.53
C SER A 68 -4.34 -8.47 -35.71
N PHE A 69 -5.33 -8.71 -36.57
CA PHE A 69 -5.64 -7.84 -37.70
C PHE A 69 -6.02 -6.41 -37.27
N TYR A 70 -6.77 -6.28 -36.17
CA TYR A 70 -7.14 -4.98 -35.60
C TYR A 70 -6.00 -4.33 -34.81
N TYR A 71 -5.14 -5.11 -34.16
CA TYR A 71 -3.95 -4.58 -33.49
C TYR A 71 -2.99 -3.94 -34.49
N ASP A 72 -2.67 -4.63 -35.58
CA ASP A 72 -1.78 -4.13 -36.63
C ASP A 72 -2.28 -2.82 -37.26
N LEU A 73 -3.58 -2.59 -37.19
CA LEU A 73 -4.25 -1.42 -37.70
C LEU A 73 -4.18 -0.21 -36.77
N TYR A 74 -4.47 -0.44 -35.48
CA TYR A 74 -4.92 0.64 -34.60
C TYR A 74 -4.10 0.78 -33.32
N VAL A 75 -3.48 -0.29 -32.84
CA VAL A 75 -2.67 -0.24 -31.63
C VAL A 75 -1.37 0.52 -31.93
N ILE A 76 -0.97 1.39 -31.01
CA ILE A 76 0.28 2.14 -31.11
C ILE A 76 1.49 1.21 -31.26
N LYS A 77 2.46 1.62 -32.09
CA LYS A 77 3.73 0.90 -32.22
C LYS A 77 4.77 1.47 -31.26
N PRO A 78 5.72 0.65 -30.75
CA PRO A 78 6.75 1.10 -29.81
C PRO A 78 7.46 2.39 -30.26
N GLU A 79 7.80 2.50 -31.55
CA GLU A 79 8.51 3.64 -32.12
C GLU A 79 7.68 4.94 -32.19
N ASN A 80 6.38 4.89 -31.94
CA ASN A 80 5.51 6.07 -31.95
C ASN A 80 5.17 6.59 -30.55
N ILE A 81 5.64 5.94 -29.47
CA ILE A 81 5.46 6.48 -28.11
C ILE A 81 6.36 7.72 -27.97
N PRO A 82 5.78 8.90 -27.69
CA PRO A 82 6.54 10.14 -27.66
C PRO A 82 7.40 10.25 -26.40
N ASP A 83 8.60 10.81 -26.51
CA ASP A 83 9.48 11.08 -25.35
C ASP A 83 8.79 11.90 -24.26
N ALA A 84 7.87 12.78 -24.65
CA ALA A 84 7.06 13.58 -23.72
C ALA A 84 6.23 12.72 -22.75
N TYR A 85 5.85 11.49 -23.12
CA TYR A 85 5.18 10.56 -22.22
C TYR A 85 6.10 10.15 -21.07
N PHE A 86 7.31 9.68 -21.40
CA PHE A 86 8.31 9.27 -20.39
C PHE A 86 8.73 10.44 -19.51
N GLN A 87 8.93 11.62 -20.10
CA GLN A 87 9.25 12.83 -19.33
C GLN A 87 8.13 13.24 -18.39
N ASN A 88 6.86 13.03 -18.78
CA ASN A 88 5.73 13.28 -17.89
C ASN A 88 5.70 12.29 -16.70
N GLN A 89 6.07 11.02 -16.91
CA GLN A 89 6.19 10.04 -15.82
C GLN A 89 7.29 10.44 -14.83
N VAL A 90 8.47 10.85 -15.34
CA VAL A 90 9.56 11.38 -14.51
C VAL A 90 9.11 12.60 -13.70
N ARG A 91 8.42 13.54 -14.35
CA ARG A 91 7.89 14.74 -13.69
C ARG A 91 6.90 14.39 -12.58
N LEU A 92 5.92 13.53 -12.84
CA LEU A 92 4.90 13.15 -11.85
C LEU A 92 5.51 12.43 -10.64
N ALA A 93 6.49 11.54 -10.89
CA ALA A 93 7.23 10.89 -9.82
C ALA A 93 8.02 11.90 -8.98
N ARG A 94 8.70 12.85 -9.63
CA ARG A 94 9.41 13.94 -8.95
C ARG A 94 8.47 14.81 -8.12
N GLU A 95 7.32 15.19 -8.67
CA GLU A 95 6.32 16.00 -7.98
C GLU A 95 5.75 15.31 -6.73
N ARG A 96 5.61 13.97 -6.77
CA ARG A 96 5.27 13.13 -5.62
C ARG A 96 6.44 12.90 -4.63
N GLY A 97 7.63 13.41 -4.92
CA GLY A 97 8.79 13.29 -4.03
C GLY A 97 9.55 11.97 -4.13
N TYR A 98 9.41 11.23 -5.24
CA TYR A 98 10.31 10.10 -5.56
C TYR A 98 11.71 10.55 -5.99
N GLY A 99 11.92 11.86 -6.13
CA GLY A 99 13.22 12.47 -6.45
C GLY A 99 13.53 12.47 -7.95
N ASN A 100 14.82 12.57 -8.26
CA ASN A 100 15.33 12.67 -9.62
C ASN A 100 15.47 11.27 -10.21
N ILE A 101 14.35 10.70 -10.67
CA ILE A 101 14.35 9.39 -11.32
C ILE A 101 14.88 9.48 -12.75
N GLU A 102 15.76 8.55 -13.12
CA GLU A 102 16.18 8.34 -14.50
C GLU A 102 15.55 7.04 -14.99
N LEU A 103 14.86 7.09 -16.13
CA LEU A 103 14.27 5.91 -16.74
C LEU A 103 15.32 5.18 -17.55
N THR A 104 15.57 3.92 -17.20
CA THR A 104 16.43 3.04 -17.99
C THR A 104 15.73 2.64 -19.30
N GLU A 105 16.48 2.11 -20.25
CA GLU A 105 15.89 1.55 -21.49
C GLU A 105 15.00 0.33 -21.21
N GLU A 106 15.19 -0.36 -20.08
CA GLU A 106 14.29 -1.41 -19.63
C GLU A 106 12.99 -0.85 -19.06
N ASP A 107 13.04 0.20 -18.25
CA ASP A 107 11.85 0.90 -17.75
C ASP A 107 11.00 1.44 -18.90
N LYS A 108 11.62 2.08 -19.88
CA LYS A 108 10.91 2.57 -21.07
C LYS A 108 10.28 1.44 -21.87
N ARG A 109 10.95 0.29 -22.00
CA ARG A 109 10.40 -0.90 -22.66
C ARG A 109 9.19 -1.43 -21.91
N ARG A 110 9.28 -1.59 -20.59
CA ARG A 110 8.15 -2.03 -19.75
C ARG A 110 6.96 -1.08 -19.84
N MET A 111 7.19 0.23 -19.68
CA MET A 111 6.13 1.25 -19.84
C MET A 111 5.53 1.27 -21.25
N THR A 112 6.32 0.97 -22.27
CA THR A 112 5.86 0.85 -23.66
C THR A 112 4.95 -0.37 -23.82
N GLU A 113 5.36 -1.50 -23.26
CA GLU A 113 4.57 -2.73 -23.26
C GLU A 113 3.24 -2.54 -22.52
N GLU A 114 3.25 -1.87 -21.36
CA GLU A 114 2.03 -1.51 -20.61
C GLU A 114 1.06 -0.69 -21.47
N VAL A 115 1.54 0.37 -22.12
CA VAL A 115 0.71 1.21 -23.01
C VAL A 115 0.11 0.41 -24.17
N ILE A 116 0.90 -0.47 -24.80
CA ILE A 116 0.47 -1.31 -25.92
C ILE A 116 -0.56 -2.32 -25.44
N ASP A 117 -0.32 -2.96 -24.30
CA ASP A 117 -1.20 -3.97 -23.74
C ASP A 117 -2.55 -3.37 -23.32
N ASP A 118 -2.56 -2.18 -22.71
CA ASP A 118 -3.78 -1.46 -22.39
C ASP A 118 -4.60 -1.10 -23.63
N GLN A 119 -3.94 -0.73 -24.73
CA GLN A 119 -4.62 -0.49 -26.01
C GLN A 119 -5.16 -1.78 -26.63
N ARG A 120 -4.42 -2.91 -26.54
CA ARG A 120 -4.93 -4.20 -27.03
C ARG A 120 -6.17 -4.63 -26.26
N LYS A 121 -6.11 -4.59 -24.93
CA LYS A 121 -7.20 -5.01 -24.05
C LYS A 121 -8.43 -4.14 -24.17
N SER A 122 -8.27 -2.82 -24.24
CA SER A 122 -9.40 -1.91 -24.49
C SER A 122 -10.02 -2.14 -25.87
N LEU A 123 -9.23 -2.47 -26.90
CA LEU A 123 -9.73 -2.81 -28.23
C LEU A 123 -10.40 -4.18 -28.28
N ASP A 124 -9.94 -5.15 -27.49
CA ASP A 124 -10.55 -6.48 -27.37
C ASP A 124 -12.00 -6.38 -26.92
N LYS A 125 -12.31 -5.47 -25.98
CA LYS A 125 -13.69 -5.21 -25.57
C LYS A 125 -14.57 -4.71 -26.72
N TRP A 126 -14.01 -3.96 -27.66
CA TRP A 126 -14.75 -3.55 -28.85
C TRP A 126 -15.03 -4.75 -29.75
N ILE A 127 -14.02 -5.57 -29.99
CA ILE A 127 -14.13 -6.76 -30.83
C ILE A 127 -15.15 -7.73 -30.22
N GLU A 128 -15.05 -7.99 -28.92
CA GLU A 128 -15.99 -8.82 -28.15
C GLU A 128 -17.42 -8.29 -28.25
N TYR A 129 -17.62 -6.98 -28.08
CA TYR A 129 -18.93 -6.35 -28.29
C TYR A 129 -19.45 -6.56 -29.71
N PHE A 130 -18.64 -6.33 -30.75
CA PHE A 130 -19.08 -6.48 -32.13
C PHE A 130 -19.33 -7.92 -32.59
N LEU A 131 -18.70 -8.90 -31.93
CA LEU A 131 -18.86 -10.33 -32.22
C LEU A 131 -20.01 -10.97 -31.44
N TYR A 132 -20.12 -10.66 -30.15
CA TYR A 132 -20.88 -11.50 -29.23
C TYR A 132 -22.10 -10.83 -28.61
N ASP A 133 -22.15 -9.50 -28.53
CA ASP A 133 -23.27 -8.79 -27.93
C ASP A 133 -24.55 -8.93 -28.78
N GLU A 134 -25.67 -9.22 -28.13
CA GLU A 134 -26.96 -9.48 -28.79
C GLU A 134 -27.52 -8.25 -29.51
N GLU A 135 -27.36 -7.05 -28.94
CA GLU A 135 -27.77 -5.81 -29.62
C GLU A 135 -26.88 -5.57 -30.83
N SER A 136 -25.57 -5.75 -30.66
CA SER A 136 -24.59 -5.57 -31.74
C SER A 136 -24.80 -6.49 -32.94
N LYS A 137 -25.26 -7.73 -32.72
CA LYS A 137 -25.62 -8.67 -33.80
C LYS A 137 -26.74 -8.16 -34.71
N SER A 138 -27.58 -7.23 -34.22
CA SER A 138 -28.64 -6.63 -35.03
C SER A 138 -28.14 -5.58 -36.04
N TYR A 139 -26.92 -5.06 -35.86
CA TYR A 139 -26.33 -4.03 -36.73
C TYR A 139 -25.72 -4.63 -37.99
N GLY A 140 -25.94 -3.97 -39.12
CA GLY A 140 -25.25 -4.29 -40.37
C GLY A 140 -23.75 -3.95 -40.28
N MET A 141 -22.91 -4.64 -41.06
CA MET A 141 -21.46 -4.43 -40.98
C MET A 141 -21.01 -2.98 -41.28
N TRP A 142 -21.74 -2.24 -42.10
CA TRP A 142 -21.50 -0.81 -42.33
C TRP A 142 -21.77 0.07 -41.09
N GLU A 143 -22.79 -0.24 -40.29
CA GLU A 143 -23.09 0.43 -39.02
C GLU A 143 -21.97 0.15 -38.00
N LYS A 144 -21.62 -1.13 -37.85
CA LYS A 144 -20.48 -1.56 -37.01
C LYS A 144 -19.19 -0.84 -37.41
N TYR A 145 -18.91 -0.77 -38.71
CA TYR A 145 -17.73 -0.09 -39.23
C TYR A 145 -17.72 1.41 -38.89
N TRP A 146 -18.84 2.12 -39.08
CA TRP A 146 -18.93 3.55 -38.77
C TRP A 146 -18.70 3.82 -37.28
N VAL A 147 -19.31 3.03 -36.39
CA VAL A 147 -19.09 3.14 -34.94
C VAL A 147 -17.63 2.84 -34.61
N PHE A 148 -17.08 1.73 -35.11
CA PHE A 148 -15.71 1.32 -34.83
C PHE A 148 -14.69 2.39 -35.26
N GLN A 149 -14.80 2.91 -36.48
CA GLN A 149 -13.93 4.00 -36.95
C GLN A 149 -14.15 5.30 -36.17
N GLY A 150 -15.39 5.57 -35.78
CA GLY A 150 -15.75 6.72 -34.97
C GLY A 150 -15.06 6.69 -33.60
N LEU A 151 -15.22 5.60 -32.86
CA LEU A 151 -14.59 5.37 -31.56
C LEU A 151 -13.05 5.36 -31.68
N GLN A 152 -12.51 4.75 -32.74
CA GLN A 152 -11.06 4.71 -33.00
C GLN A 152 -10.45 6.11 -33.08
N SER A 153 -11.19 7.12 -33.53
CA SER A 153 -10.69 8.49 -33.65
C SER A 153 -10.63 9.27 -32.33
N LEU A 154 -11.14 8.70 -31.23
CA LEU A 154 -11.28 9.36 -29.94
C LEU A 154 -10.06 9.12 -29.03
N GLY A 155 -9.52 10.22 -28.50
CA GLY A 155 -8.45 10.21 -27.50
C GLY A 155 -9.00 10.23 -26.07
N LYS A 156 -8.35 10.98 -25.18
CA LYS A 156 -8.76 11.14 -23.78
C LYS A 156 -10.09 11.91 -23.69
N TYR A 157 -11.03 11.44 -22.89
CA TYR A 157 -12.23 12.20 -22.53
C TYR A 157 -11.91 13.26 -21.48
N ASP A 158 -12.41 14.47 -21.70
CA ASP A 158 -12.34 15.59 -20.79
C ASP A 158 -13.76 15.88 -20.26
N LYS A 159 -13.95 15.64 -18.96
CA LYS A 159 -15.26 15.73 -18.30
C LYS A 159 -15.76 17.18 -18.17
N GLU A 160 -14.86 18.14 -18.01
CA GLU A 160 -15.18 19.57 -17.89
C GLU A 160 -15.78 20.11 -19.20
N THR A 161 -15.12 19.83 -20.31
CA THR A 161 -15.55 20.27 -21.63
C THR A 161 -16.58 19.34 -22.26
N GLY A 162 -16.72 18.11 -21.73
CA GLY A 162 -17.57 17.05 -22.24
C GLY A 162 -17.11 16.50 -23.60
N LYS A 163 -15.81 16.59 -23.91
CA LYS A 163 -15.24 16.33 -25.25
C LYS A 163 -14.11 15.32 -25.19
N PHE A 164 -13.92 14.58 -26.27
CA PHE A 164 -12.74 13.76 -26.48
C PHE A 164 -11.64 14.58 -27.15
N SER A 165 -10.37 14.35 -26.80
CA SER A 165 -9.25 14.75 -27.65
C SER A 165 -9.24 13.91 -28.95
N LYS A 166 -8.45 14.33 -29.94
CA LYS A 166 -8.30 13.55 -31.18
C LYS A 166 -7.23 12.47 -30.96
N ARG A 167 -7.51 11.23 -31.38
CA ARG A 167 -6.49 10.17 -31.44
C ARG A 167 -5.65 10.30 -32.70
N ASP A 168 -4.35 10.13 -32.52
CA ASP A 168 -3.37 9.95 -33.59
C ASP A 168 -2.38 8.83 -33.23
N LYS A 169 -1.40 8.59 -34.10
CA LYS A 169 -0.41 7.52 -33.95
C LYS A 169 0.46 7.60 -32.70
N SER A 170 0.51 8.77 -32.03
CA SER A 170 1.29 9.02 -30.81
C SER A 170 0.45 8.99 -29.54
N THR A 171 -0.86 8.72 -29.67
CA THR A 171 -1.76 8.66 -28.52
C THR A 171 -1.48 7.41 -27.69
N VAL A 172 -1.04 7.63 -26.45
CA VAL A 172 -0.73 6.57 -25.48
C VAL A 172 -1.93 6.11 -24.65
N TYR A 173 -3.05 6.85 -24.69
CA TYR A 173 -4.24 6.50 -23.91
C TYR A 173 -4.95 5.24 -24.44
N PRO A 174 -5.56 4.41 -23.57
CA PRO A 174 -6.42 3.31 -23.97
C PRO A 174 -7.56 3.76 -24.88
N PHE A 175 -8.16 2.85 -25.65
CA PHE A 175 -9.37 3.14 -26.41
C PHE A 175 -10.55 3.42 -25.48
N PRO A 176 -11.49 4.32 -25.85
CA PRO A 176 -12.64 4.60 -24.99
C PRO A 176 -13.51 3.36 -24.76
N LEU A 177 -14.19 3.31 -23.61
CA LEU A 177 -15.07 2.21 -23.23
C LEU A 177 -16.26 2.07 -24.20
N VAL A 178 -16.74 0.83 -24.34
CA VAL A 178 -17.94 0.49 -25.11
C VAL A 178 -19.18 0.73 -24.24
N GLU A 179 -19.82 1.87 -24.46
CA GLU A 179 -21.09 2.16 -23.79
C GLU A 179 -22.26 1.83 -24.72
N ARG A 180 -22.93 0.69 -24.46
CA ARG A 180 -23.97 0.12 -25.34
C ARG A 180 -25.06 1.14 -25.66
N GLU A 181 -25.62 1.77 -24.63
CA GLU A 181 -26.69 2.75 -24.77
C GLU A 181 -26.26 3.96 -25.61
N TYR A 182 -25.02 4.43 -25.45
CA TYR A 182 -24.53 5.58 -26.20
C TYR A 182 -24.27 5.23 -27.65
N ILE A 183 -23.73 4.03 -27.91
CA ILE A 183 -23.55 3.50 -29.27
C ILE A 183 -24.91 3.34 -29.96
N PHE A 184 -25.86 2.66 -29.31
CA PHE A 184 -27.21 2.47 -29.83
C PHE A 184 -27.90 3.81 -30.14
N THR A 185 -27.88 4.75 -29.20
CA THR A 185 -28.50 6.07 -29.39
C THR A 185 -27.82 6.85 -30.51
N THR A 186 -26.49 6.78 -30.62
CA THR A 186 -25.73 7.44 -31.69
C THR A 186 -26.06 6.85 -33.07
N LEU A 187 -26.14 5.52 -33.16
CA LEU A 187 -26.61 4.82 -34.37
C LEU A 187 -28.04 5.22 -34.72
N LYS A 188 -28.92 5.30 -33.72
CA LYS A 188 -30.32 5.65 -33.93
C LYS A 188 -30.51 7.05 -34.49
N LEU A 189 -29.75 8.03 -33.98
CA LEU A 189 -29.74 9.39 -34.49
C LEU A 189 -29.35 9.45 -35.98
N MET A 190 -28.34 8.67 -36.38
CA MET A 190 -27.91 8.59 -37.77
C MET A 190 -28.94 7.86 -38.64
N GLU A 191 -29.47 6.73 -38.17
CA GLU A 191 -30.48 5.95 -38.88
C GLU A 191 -31.76 6.78 -39.13
N ASP A 192 -32.22 7.52 -38.13
CA ASP A 192 -33.39 8.39 -38.26
C ASP A 192 -33.12 9.54 -39.24
N PHE A 193 -31.91 10.10 -39.27
CA PHE A 193 -31.51 11.10 -40.26
C PHE A 193 -31.49 10.53 -41.68
N LEU A 194 -30.96 9.33 -41.88
CA LEU A 194 -30.95 8.64 -43.18
C LEU A 194 -32.36 8.24 -43.66
N LYS A 195 -33.33 8.17 -42.74
CA LYS A 195 -34.77 7.97 -43.03
C LYS A 195 -35.52 9.28 -43.32
N ASP A 196 -34.80 10.40 -43.49
CA ASP A 196 -35.35 11.74 -43.66
C ASP A 196 -36.31 12.18 -42.52
N LYS A 197 -36.11 11.63 -41.31
CA LYS A 197 -36.88 12.10 -40.14
C LYS A 197 -36.34 13.43 -39.66
N LYS A 198 -37.22 14.22 -39.03
CA LYS A 198 -36.88 15.53 -38.46
C LYS A 198 -35.81 15.38 -37.37
N SER A 199 -34.59 15.83 -37.65
CA SER A 199 -33.50 15.89 -36.68
C SER A 199 -33.53 17.19 -35.87
N LYS A 200 -32.91 17.20 -34.68
CA LYS A 200 -32.69 18.44 -33.93
C LYS A 200 -31.68 19.33 -34.66
N GLU A 201 -31.87 20.65 -34.60
CA GLU A 201 -31.07 21.61 -35.37
C GLU A 201 -29.62 21.72 -34.84
N ASP A 202 -29.40 21.46 -33.55
CA ASP A 202 -28.10 21.51 -32.86
C ASP A 202 -27.11 20.41 -33.29
N ILE A 203 -27.59 19.27 -33.79
CA ILE A 203 -26.76 18.15 -34.27
C ILE A 203 -26.82 17.93 -35.79
N LYS A 204 -27.61 18.73 -36.52
CA LYS A 204 -27.85 18.57 -37.97
C LYS A 204 -26.57 18.63 -38.80
N GLN A 205 -25.62 19.48 -38.42
CA GLN A 205 -24.32 19.54 -39.08
C GLN A 205 -23.52 18.25 -38.85
N ALA A 206 -23.51 17.73 -37.62
CA ALA A 206 -22.83 16.47 -37.29
C ALA A 206 -23.45 15.28 -38.03
N LEU A 207 -24.79 15.23 -38.14
CA LEU A 207 -25.51 14.23 -38.92
C LEU A 207 -25.20 14.33 -40.42
N SER A 208 -25.29 15.52 -41.01
CA SER A 208 -25.03 15.70 -42.46
C SER A 208 -23.59 15.42 -42.89
N THR A 209 -22.64 15.55 -41.96
CA THR A 209 -21.22 15.24 -42.18
C THR A 209 -20.84 13.84 -41.73
N GLY A 210 -21.75 13.06 -41.14
CA GLY A 210 -21.45 11.72 -40.63
C GLY A 210 -20.46 11.70 -39.46
N ASN A 211 -20.34 12.81 -38.72
CA ASN A 211 -19.33 13.00 -37.69
C ASN A 211 -19.71 12.28 -36.40
N PHE A 212 -19.28 11.02 -36.29
CA PHE A 212 -19.53 10.17 -35.12
C PHE A 212 -19.13 10.83 -33.82
N LYS A 213 -17.93 11.44 -33.75
CA LYS A 213 -17.40 12.04 -32.52
C LYS A 213 -18.36 13.07 -31.92
N LEU A 214 -18.83 14.02 -32.73
CA LEU A 214 -19.74 15.06 -32.24
C LEU A 214 -21.10 14.50 -31.80
N LEU A 215 -21.59 13.46 -32.49
CA LEU A 215 -22.85 12.79 -32.12
C LEU A 215 -22.69 12.00 -30.82
N TYR A 216 -21.57 11.31 -30.64
CA TYR A 216 -21.26 10.54 -29.44
C TYR A 216 -21.07 11.45 -28.21
N GLU A 217 -20.30 12.54 -28.35
CA GLU A 217 -20.16 13.58 -27.32
C GLU A 217 -21.51 14.20 -26.95
N TYR A 218 -22.38 14.45 -27.94
CA TYR A 218 -23.73 14.92 -27.70
C TYR A 218 -24.55 13.94 -26.87
N VAL A 219 -24.55 12.65 -27.23
CA VAL A 219 -25.30 11.61 -26.51
C VAL A 219 -24.83 11.50 -25.05
N ILE A 220 -23.52 11.45 -24.83
CA ILE A 220 -22.93 11.43 -23.49
C ILE A 220 -23.38 12.66 -22.69
N LYS A 221 -23.29 13.85 -23.27
CA LYS A 221 -23.72 15.09 -22.61
C LYS A 221 -25.21 15.08 -22.26
N GLN A 222 -26.07 14.53 -23.13
CA GLN A 222 -27.50 14.41 -22.84
C GLN A 222 -27.78 13.42 -21.70
N SER A 223 -27.05 12.30 -21.61
CA SER A 223 -27.15 11.35 -20.49
C SER A 223 -26.80 12.01 -19.16
N PHE A 224 -25.68 12.74 -19.10
CA PHE A 224 -25.29 13.47 -17.89
C PHE A 224 -26.32 14.54 -17.48
N LEU A 225 -26.92 15.25 -18.44
CA LEU A 225 -27.98 16.24 -18.16
C LEU A 225 -29.28 15.60 -17.63
N LYS A 226 -29.53 14.33 -17.94
CA LYS A 226 -30.68 13.57 -17.43
C LYS A 226 -30.43 12.97 -16.04
N GLY A 227 -29.22 13.12 -15.50
CA GLY A 227 -28.83 12.58 -14.19
C GLY A 227 -28.66 11.07 -14.14
N GLU A 228 -28.52 10.39 -15.30
CA GLU A 228 -28.43 8.92 -15.37
C GLU A 228 -27.15 8.35 -14.73
N HIS A 229 -26.16 9.21 -14.46
CA HIS A 229 -24.91 8.90 -13.75
C HIS A 229 -24.58 9.93 -12.66
N GLN A 230 -25.58 10.64 -12.14
CA GLN A 230 -25.40 11.60 -11.05
C GLN A 230 -26.15 11.13 -9.81
N SER A 231 -25.52 11.33 -8.66
CA SER A 231 -26.15 11.14 -7.37
C SER A 231 -26.41 12.52 -6.78
N ASN A 232 -27.68 12.77 -6.42
CA ASN A 232 -28.06 14.00 -5.69
C ASN A 232 -27.94 13.82 -4.17
N SER A 233 -27.41 12.68 -3.72
CA SER A 233 -27.20 12.35 -2.31
C SER A 233 -25.72 12.05 -2.06
N THR A 234 -25.28 12.34 -0.84
CA THR A 234 -24.00 11.88 -0.31
C THR A 234 -24.12 10.53 0.40
N ASP A 235 -25.34 10.05 0.64
CA ASP A 235 -25.62 8.74 1.23
C ASP A 235 -25.13 7.63 0.31
N GLY A 236 -24.63 6.56 0.90
CA GLY A 236 -23.94 5.51 0.17
C GLY A 236 -23.28 4.49 1.09
N LYS A 237 -22.35 3.73 0.53
CA LYS A 237 -21.53 2.78 1.30
C LYS A 237 -20.15 2.62 0.71
N TRP A 238 -19.20 2.28 1.57
CA TRP A 238 -17.89 1.79 1.18
C TRP A 238 -17.99 0.34 0.71
N ILE A 239 -17.33 0.03 -0.40
CA ILE A 239 -17.05 -1.34 -0.82
C ILE A 239 -15.53 -1.51 -0.82
N LYS A 240 -15.07 -2.58 -0.17
CA LYS A 240 -13.68 -3.00 -0.15
C LYS A 240 -13.47 -4.08 -1.21
N TYR A 241 -12.43 -3.91 -2.01
CA TYR A 241 -11.90 -4.90 -2.92
C TYR A 241 -10.56 -5.36 -2.35
N GLU A 242 -10.47 -6.64 -1.99
CA GLU A 242 -9.31 -7.23 -1.30
C GLU A 242 -8.10 -7.27 -2.24
N GLN A 243 -6.90 -7.15 -1.66
CA GLN A 243 -5.65 -7.40 -2.38
C GLN A 243 -5.68 -8.76 -3.11
N GLU A 244 -5.16 -8.82 -4.34
CA GLU A 244 -5.18 -9.99 -5.25
C GLU A 244 -6.59 -10.52 -5.61
N SER A 245 -7.68 -9.81 -5.28
CA SER A 245 -9.03 -10.20 -5.68
C SER A 245 -9.28 -10.00 -7.18
N ASP A 246 -10.39 -10.56 -7.69
CA ASP A 246 -10.76 -10.44 -9.09
C ASP A 246 -10.97 -8.97 -9.49
N TYR A 247 -9.97 -8.43 -10.18
CA TYR A 247 -9.94 -7.04 -10.63
C TYR A 247 -11.07 -6.70 -11.61
N ASN A 248 -11.71 -7.69 -12.25
CA ASN A 248 -12.86 -7.44 -13.11
C ASN A 248 -14.03 -6.86 -12.30
N ILE A 249 -14.24 -7.30 -11.05
CA ILE A 249 -15.34 -6.81 -10.21
C ILE A 249 -15.15 -5.31 -9.91
N LEU A 250 -13.96 -4.92 -9.47
CA LEU A 250 -13.61 -3.52 -9.24
C LEU A 250 -13.75 -2.71 -10.53
N ARG A 251 -13.13 -3.15 -11.61
CA ARG A 251 -13.15 -2.43 -12.88
C ARG A 251 -14.57 -2.23 -13.40
N ASP A 252 -15.36 -3.30 -13.46
CA ASP A 252 -16.70 -3.29 -14.05
C ASP A 252 -17.65 -2.43 -13.21
N SER A 253 -17.44 -2.33 -11.90
CA SER A 253 -18.18 -1.42 -11.02
C SER A 253 -17.95 0.07 -11.32
N LEU A 254 -16.84 0.41 -12.00
CA LEU A 254 -16.44 1.79 -12.32
C LEU A 254 -16.73 2.18 -13.76
N GLN A 255 -17.01 1.20 -14.65
CA GLN A 255 -17.34 1.44 -16.05
C GLN A 255 -18.64 2.25 -16.19
N GLY A 256 -18.75 3.07 -17.26
CA GLY A 256 -19.91 3.94 -17.49
C GLY A 256 -19.97 5.24 -16.69
N TYR A 257 -19.23 5.38 -15.58
CA TYR A 257 -19.28 6.57 -14.72
C TYR A 257 -18.30 7.69 -15.08
N TYR A 258 -17.33 7.43 -15.96
CA TYR A 258 -16.30 8.39 -16.38
C TYR A 258 -15.64 9.12 -15.20
N THR A 259 -15.28 8.38 -14.15
CA THR A 259 -14.63 8.93 -12.94
C THR A 259 -13.30 9.64 -13.23
N GLY A 260 -12.69 9.37 -14.39
CA GLY A 260 -11.37 9.86 -14.75
C GLY A 260 -10.24 9.03 -14.14
N TRP A 261 -10.55 7.98 -13.37
CA TRP A 261 -9.58 7.08 -12.77
C TRP A 261 -9.03 6.09 -13.81
N CYS A 262 -7.71 5.89 -13.83
CA CYS A 262 -7.09 4.88 -14.69
C CYS A 262 -7.53 3.44 -14.35
N THR A 263 -8.01 3.21 -13.12
CA THR A 263 -8.56 1.95 -12.63
C THR A 263 -9.69 1.41 -13.53
N ALA A 264 -10.50 2.30 -14.12
CA ALA A 264 -11.57 1.91 -15.04
C ALA A 264 -11.13 1.86 -16.51
N ALA A 265 -9.91 2.30 -16.84
CA ALA A 265 -9.46 2.58 -18.19
C ALA A 265 -8.65 1.44 -18.85
N GLY A 266 -8.07 0.53 -18.08
CA GLY A 266 -7.28 -0.61 -18.59
C GLY A 266 -7.24 -1.77 -17.59
N GLU A 267 -7.08 -3.01 -18.07
CA GLU A 267 -7.11 -4.21 -17.21
C GLU A 267 -5.90 -4.28 -16.28
N ASN A 268 -4.74 -3.81 -16.73
CA ASN A 268 -3.52 -3.82 -15.92
C ASN A 268 -3.62 -2.85 -14.75
N PHE A 269 -4.25 -1.69 -14.92
CA PHE A 269 -4.34 -0.72 -13.82
C PHE A 269 -5.11 -1.24 -12.61
N ALA A 270 -6.29 -1.86 -12.80
CA ALA A 270 -7.03 -2.43 -11.68
C ALA A 270 -6.28 -3.63 -11.07
N LYS A 271 -5.70 -4.47 -11.93
CA LYS A 271 -4.90 -5.63 -11.52
C LYS A 271 -3.69 -5.21 -10.68
N ASP A 272 -2.86 -4.30 -11.18
CA ASP A 272 -1.63 -3.84 -10.51
C ASP A 272 -1.95 -3.10 -9.21
N GLN A 273 -3.08 -2.36 -9.18
CA GLN A 273 -3.52 -1.68 -7.96
C GLN A 273 -3.97 -2.67 -6.89
N LEU A 274 -4.71 -3.72 -7.27
CA LEU A 274 -5.11 -4.78 -6.34
C LEU A 274 -3.96 -5.71 -5.98
N ALA A 275 -2.94 -5.87 -6.83
CA ALA A 275 -1.71 -6.56 -6.46
C ALA A 275 -0.92 -5.78 -5.40
N GLY A 276 -0.93 -4.44 -5.52
CA GLY A 276 -0.27 -3.53 -4.59
C GLY A 276 -0.97 -3.38 -3.23
N GLY A 277 -2.25 -3.70 -3.10
CA GLY A 277 -2.99 -3.61 -1.84
C GLY A 277 -4.50 -3.52 -2.03
N ASP A 278 -5.23 -3.41 -0.92
CA ASP A 278 -6.68 -3.24 -0.94
C ASP A 278 -7.11 -1.96 -1.71
N PHE A 279 -8.30 -2.01 -2.29
CA PHE A 279 -8.91 -0.86 -2.95
C PHE A 279 -10.30 -0.59 -2.38
N TYR A 280 -10.53 0.64 -1.91
CA TYR A 280 -11.82 1.05 -1.36
C TYR A 280 -12.49 2.03 -2.30
N VAL A 281 -13.78 1.83 -2.57
CA VAL A 281 -14.59 2.77 -3.32
C VAL A 281 -15.85 3.12 -2.52
N TYR A 282 -16.12 4.41 -2.37
CA TYR A 282 -17.39 4.88 -1.86
C TYR A 282 -18.37 5.05 -3.01
N TYR A 283 -19.50 4.33 -2.94
CA TYR A 283 -20.59 4.45 -3.90
C TYR A 283 -21.77 5.16 -3.25
N SER A 284 -22.17 6.30 -3.83
CA SER A 284 -23.39 7.00 -3.43
C SER A 284 -24.62 6.43 -4.12
N LEU A 285 -25.79 6.71 -3.54
CA LEU A 285 -27.08 6.19 -4.03
C LEU A 285 -27.42 6.76 -5.40
N ASP A 286 -27.82 5.90 -6.33
CA ASP A 286 -28.38 6.29 -7.61
C ASP A 286 -29.84 6.75 -7.47
N LYS A 287 -30.49 7.08 -8.59
CA LYS A 287 -31.91 7.48 -8.62
C LYS A 287 -32.89 6.41 -8.13
N ASN A 288 -32.47 5.15 -8.06
CA ASN A 288 -33.27 4.02 -7.57
C ASN A 288 -32.98 3.69 -6.09
N GLY A 289 -32.07 4.44 -5.44
CA GLY A 289 -31.66 4.21 -4.06
C GLY A 289 -30.61 3.12 -3.90
N GLU A 290 -29.90 2.73 -4.97
CA GLU A 290 -28.85 1.72 -4.93
C GLU A 290 -27.47 2.37 -4.91
N ALA A 291 -26.58 1.94 -4.00
CA ALA A 291 -25.21 2.46 -3.90
C ALA A 291 -24.33 1.98 -5.07
N LYS A 292 -24.43 2.69 -6.20
CA LYS A 292 -23.76 2.34 -7.47
C LYS A 292 -22.92 3.45 -8.07
N VAL A 293 -23.05 4.70 -7.62
CA VAL A 293 -22.34 5.84 -8.21
C VAL A 293 -20.99 6.05 -7.49
N PRO A 294 -19.83 5.72 -8.09
CA PRO A 294 -18.53 5.90 -7.44
C PRO A 294 -18.20 7.39 -7.26
N ARG A 295 -17.76 7.77 -6.04
CA ARG A 295 -17.43 9.16 -5.68
C ARG A 295 -16.02 9.34 -5.13
N ILE A 296 -15.53 8.34 -4.39
CA ILE A 296 -14.22 8.37 -3.72
C ILE A 296 -13.53 7.03 -3.96
N ALA A 297 -12.23 7.05 -4.24
CA ALA A 297 -11.38 5.87 -4.26
C ALA A 297 -10.19 6.04 -3.30
N ILE A 298 -9.88 5.00 -2.54
CA ILE A 298 -8.67 4.90 -1.71
C ILE A 298 -7.93 3.64 -2.15
N ARG A 299 -6.75 3.81 -2.72
CA ARG A 299 -5.83 2.72 -3.05
C ARG A 299 -4.83 2.55 -1.91
N MET A 300 -4.72 1.34 -1.39
CA MET A 300 -3.71 1.00 -0.39
C MET A 300 -2.37 0.60 -1.05
N ASP A 301 -1.31 0.70 -0.27
CA ASP A 301 0.05 0.22 -0.58
C ASP A 301 0.45 -0.76 0.52
N GLY A 302 0.19 -2.05 0.30
CA GLY A 302 0.13 -3.08 1.33
C GLY A 302 -1.14 -2.98 2.18
N LYS A 303 -1.07 -3.51 3.41
CA LYS A 303 -2.23 -3.61 4.32
C LYS A 303 -2.57 -2.30 5.05
N ASP A 304 -1.56 -1.55 5.46
CA ASP A 304 -1.76 -0.46 6.45
C ASP A 304 -1.45 0.95 5.93
N LYS A 305 -0.95 1.09 4.70
CA LYS A 305 -0.54 2.39 4.15
C LYS A 305 -1.45 2.85 3.04
N ILE A 306 -1.81 4.12 3.07
CA ILE A 306 -2.57 4.74 1.99
C ILE A 306 -1.59 5.05 0.86
N GLY A 307 -1.82 4.45 -0.30
CA GLY A 307 -1.03 4.72 -1.50
C GLY A 307 -1.54 5.96 -2.25
N GLU A 308 -2.86 6.10 -2.39
CA GLU A 308 -3.47 7.24 -3.09
C GLU A 308 -4.96 7.41 -2.75
N ILE A 309 -5.42 8.66 -2.69
CA ILE A 309 -6.84 9.01 -2.58
C ILE A 309 -7.25 9.81 -3.83
N ARG A 310 -8.40 9.46 -4.42
CA ARG A 310 -8.93 10.12 -5.62
C ARG A 310 -10.42 10.42 -5.43
N GLY A 311 -10.84 11.60 -5.84
CA GLY A 311 -12.24 11.95 -6.04
C GLY A 311 -12.60 11.98 -7.53
N ILE A 312 -13.83 12.39 -7.84
CA ILE A 312 -14.34 12.47 -9.22
C ILE A 312 -14.52 13.91 -9.74
N ALA A 313 -14.07 14.91 -8.97
CA ALA A 313 -14.01 16.30 -9.40
C ALA A 313 -12.80 16.54 -10.31
N ASP A 314 -12.62 17.79 -10.76
CA ASP A 314 -11.56 18.19 -11.69
C ASP A 314 -10.18 17.71 -11.23
N ASN A 315 -9.39 17.15 -12.16
CA ASN A 315 -8.09 16.52 -11.86
C ASN A 315 -8.14 15.42 -10.77
N GLN A 316 -9.27 14.71 -10.65
CA GLN A 316 -9.52 13.70 -9.62
C GLN A 316 -9.51 14.27 -8.20
N ASN A 317 -9.80 15.56 -8.04
CA ASN A 317 -9.95 16.18 -6.73
C ASN A 317 -11.20 15.67 -6.01
N MET A 318 -11.22 15.90 -4.69
CA MET A 318 -12.37 15.58 -3.87
C MET A 318 -13.48 16.62 -4.02
N GLU A 319 -14.72 16.16 -4.03
CA GLU A 319 -15.89 17.03 -3.93
C GLU A 319 -16.01 17.54 -2.48
N PRO A 320 -16.21 18.85 -2.24
CA PRO A 320 -16.26 19.39 -0.88
C PRO A 320 -17.29 18.71 0.03
N GLU A 321 -18.45 18.35 -0.50
CA GLU A 321 -19.52 17.65 0.20
C GLU A 321 -19.18 16.19 0.57
N MET A 322 -18.20 15.58 -0.10
CA MET A 322 -17.73 14.22 0.17
C MET A 322 -16.62 14.16 1.21
N MET A 323 -16.04 15.31 1.59
CA MET A 323 -14.94 15.39 2.57
C MET A 323 -15.29 14.78 3.94
N PRO A 324 -16.47 15.01 4.54
CA PRO A 324 -16.80 14.40 5.84
C PRO A 324 -16.80 12.87 5.80
N ILE A 325 -17.28 12.29 4.69
CA ILE A 325 -17.33 10.83 4.47
C ILE A 325 -15.91 10.26 4.33
N LEU A 326 -15.04 10.97 3.61
CA LEU A 326 -13.63 10.62 3.52
C LEU A 326 -12.94 10.70 4.89
N GLU A 327 -13.10 11.81 5.60
CA GLU A 327 -12.48 12.05 6.91
C GLU A 327 -12.88 10.99 7.94
N GLU A 328 -14.14 10.54 7.91
CA GLU A 328 -14.61 9.43 8.73
C GLU A 328 -13.89 8.14 8.35
N LYS A 329 -13.87 7.78 7.05
CA LYS A 329 -13.19 6.56 6.59
C LYS A 329 -11.70 6.56 6.87
N LEU A 330 -11.05 7.71 6.79
CA LEU A 330 -9.62 7.84 7.06
C LEU A 330 -9.25 7.48 8.50
N LYS A 331 -10.20 7.49 9.46
CA LYS A 331 -9.95 7.06 10.84
C LYS A 331 -9.58 5.58 10.94
N ASP A 332 -10.02 4.76 9.97
CA ASP A 332 -9.72 3.32 9.92
C ASP A 332 -8.25 3.03 9.62
N PHE A 333 -7.52 4.00 9.04
CA PHE A 333 -6.15 3.79 8.59
C PHE A 333 -5.14 4.44 9.54
N PRO A 334 -4.22 3.66 10.15
CA PRO A 334 -3.21 4.21 11.05
C PRO A 334 -2.25 5.19 10.36
N ASP A 335 -2.04 5.07 9.05
CA ASP A 335 -1.14 5.94 8.26
C ASP A 335 -1.75 7.27 7.82
N LYS A 336 -3.03 7.57 8.14
CA LYS A 336 -3.75 8.76 7.62
C LYS A 336 -2.99 10.08 7.81
N GLY A 337 -2.43 10.29 9.00
CA GLY A 337 -1.75 11.55 9.34
C GLY A 337 -0.47 11.74 8.53
N LYS A 338 0.25 10.64 8.27
CA LYS A 338 1.47 10.64 7.46
C LYS A 338 1.13 10.88 5.99
N TYR A 339 0.10 10.20 5.46
CA TYR A 339 -0.35 10.40 4.08
C TYR A 339 -0.77 11.85 3.81
N LEU A 340 -1.67 12.40 4.64
CA LEU A 340 -2.18 13.78 4.47
C LEU A 340 -1.05 14.81 4.52
N LYS A 341 -0.07 14.60 5.41
CA LYS A 341 1.12 15.45 5.48
C LYS A 341 1.98 15.35 4.21
N LYS A 342 2.26 14.14 3.71
CA LYS A 342 2.99 13.94 2.44
C LYS A 342 2.30 14.64 1.27
N GLU A 343 0.99 14.48 1.16
CA GLU A 343 0.21 15.11 0.08
C GLU A 343 0.28 16.64 0.15
N HIS A 344 0.06 17.21 1.34
CA HIS A 344 0.16 18.65 1.58
C HIS A 344 1.55 19.18 1.24
N ASP A 345 2.60 18.54 1.78
CA ASP A 345 3.99 18.95 1.61
C ASP A 345 4.40 18.92 0.13
N MET A 346 4.04 17.87 -0.61
CA MET A 346 4.37 17.76 -2.04
C MET A 346 3.62 18.77 -2.91
N LYS A 347 2.36 19.08 -2.60
CA LYS A 347 1.60 20.15 -3.27
C LYS A 347 2.23 21.52 -3.03
N LEU A 348 2.57 21.83 -1.79
CA LEU A 348 3.18 23.12 -1.43
C LEU A 348 4.59 23.27 -2.00
N LEU A 349 5.42 22.21 -1.95
CA LEU A 349 6.75 22.21 -2.55
C LEU A 349 6.69 22.42 -4.07
N THR A 350 5.74 21.78 -4.76
CA THR A 350 5.52 21.96 -6.20
C THR A 350 5.08 23.39 -6.54
N LEU A 351 4.22 24.00 -5.71
CA LEU A 351 3.84 25.41 -5.85
C LEU A 351 5.05 26.34 -5.67
N ILE A 352 5.88 26.10 -4.66
CA ILE A 352 7.08 26.89 -4.37
C ILE A 352 8.10 26.76 -5.51
N ASP A 353 8.36 25.55 -6.00
CA ASP A 353 9.26 25.32 -7.13
C ASP A 353 8.81 26.11 -8.36
N LYS A 354 7.52 26.05 -8.69
CA LYS A 354 6.92 26.84 -9.78
C LYS A 354 7.12 28.35 -9.58
N LYS A 355 6.79 28.87 -8.39
CA LYS A 355 6.99 30.30 -8.07
C LYS A 355 8.45 30.74 -8.24
N VAL A 356 9.40 29.96 -7.71
CA VAL A 356 10.82 30.30 -7.81
C VAL A 356 11.32 30.23 -9.25
N ASN A 357 10.85 29.26 -10.05
CA ASN A 357 11.17 29.21 -11.48
C ASN A 357 10.56 30.36 -12.28
N ASP A 358 9.40 30.88 -11.84
CA ASP A 358 8.73 32.05 -12.42
C ASP A 358 9.24 33.39 -11.85
N ASN A 359 10.28 33.38 -11.00
CA ASN A 359 10.83 34.56 -10.28
C ASN A 359 9.80 35.31 -9.40
N ILE A 360 8.86 34.57 -8.80
CA ILE A 360 7.87 35.09 -7.86
C ILE A 360 8.42 34.94 -6.42
N ASP A 361 8.34 36.02 -5.63
CA ASP A 361 8.77 36.02 -4.23
C ASP A 361 7.89 35.08 -3.37
N LEU A 362 8.53 34.46 -2.38
CA LEU A 362 7.87 33.56 -1.43
C LEU A 362 7.36 34.34 -0.22
N THR A 363 6.22 33.94 0.30
CA THR A 363 5.68 34.44 1.57
C THR A 363 6.50 33.92 2.76
N LEU A 364 6.34 34.52 3.94
CA LEU A 364 7.02 34.08 5.17
C LEU A 364 6.75 32.61 5.49
N GLU A 365 5.49 32.17 5.36
CA GLU A 365 5.09 30.79 5.64
C GLU A 365 5.67 29.80 4.61
N GLU A 366 5.75 30.20 3.33
CA GLU A 366 6.42 29.40 2.29
C GLU A 366 7.93 29.31 2.52
N LEU A 367 8.56 30.38 3.04
CA LEU A 367 9.97 30.36 3.45
C LEU A 367 10.19 29.42 4.64
N LYS A 368 9.38 29.54 5.70
CA LYS A 368 9.47 28.64 6.85
C LYS A 368 9.29 27.18 6.44
N PHE A 369 8.34 26.90 5.55
CA PHE A 369 8.16 25.57 4.97
C PHE A 369 9.41 25.11 4.20
N LEU A 370 9.89 25.89 3.22
CA LEU A 370 11.06 25.54 2.40
C LEU A 370 12.33 25.29 3.22
N TYR A 371 12.51 26.07 4.29
CA TYR A 371 13.64 25.96 5.21
C TYR A 371 13.40 24.99 6.38
N GLU A 372 12.27 24.27 6.36
CA GLU A 372 11.90 23.25 7.36
C GLU A 372 11.90 23.77 8.81
N ILE A 373 11.52 25.04 9.00
CA ILE A 373 11.50 25.73 10.30
C ILE A 373 10.40 25.16 11.19
N ASP A 374 9.20 24.97 10.64
CA ASP A 374 8.04 24.47 11.39
C ASP A 374 7.91 22.94 11.31
N GLY A 375 8.79 22.27 10.55
CA GLY A 375 8.80 20.82 10.41
C GLY A 375 9.48 20.35 9.12
N GLN A 376 9.88 19.07 9.11
CA GLN A 376 10.49 18.44 7.93
C GLN A 376 9.49 18.31 6.80
N ILE A 377 9.93 18.51 5.55
CA ILE A 377 9.14 18.23 4.35
C ILE A 377 9.24 16.74 4.06
N ILE A 378 8.10 16.04 3.99
CA ILE A 378 8.06 14.60 3.67
C ILE A 378 7.37 14.34 2.33
N GLY A 379 7.94 13.44 1.54
CA GLY A 379 7.37 13.00 0.25
C GLY A 379 6.98 11.52 0.25
N PHE A 380 6.56 11.02 -0.92
CA PHE A 380 6.26 9.60 -1.10
C PHE A 380 7.51 8.75 -1.38
N GLY A 381 8.66 9.37 -1.69
CA GLY A 381 9.93 8.68 -1.86
C GLY A 381 10.64 8.33 -0.54
N TYR A 382 11.71 7.54 -0.66
CA TYR A 382 12.49 7.03 0.47
C TYR A 382 13.43 8.06 1.12
N GLY A 383 13.79 9.11 0.39
CA GLY A 383 14.76 10.12 0.81
C GLY A 383 14.18 11.54 0.84
N LYS A 384 15.01 12.49 1.29
CA LYS A 384 14.67 13.91 1.26
C LYS A 384 14.51 14.38 -0.20
N ASP A 385 13.45 15.13 -0.48
CA ASP A 385 13.16 15.60 -1.83
C ASP A 385 14.29 16.53 -2.32
N PRO A 386 14.96 16.20 -3.45
CA PRO A 386 16.09 16.97 -3.96
C PRO A 386 15.71 18.41 -4.34
N ARG A 387 14.44 18.67 -4.68
CA ARG A 387 13.96 20.01 -5.06
C ARG A 387 14.18 21.03 -3.95
N ILE A 388 14.14 20.63 -2.69
CA ILE A 388 14.32 21.54 -1.54
C ILE A 388 15.66 22.29 -1.66
N GLU A 389 16.75 21.56 -1.87
CA GLU A 389 18.09 22.15 -1.97
C GLU A 389 18.31 22.85 -3.32
N GLU A 390 17.72 22.33 -4.41
CA GLU A 390 17.77 22.99 -5.72
C GLU A 390 17.08 24.37 -5.71
N ILE A 391 15.93 24.49 -5.03
CA ILE A 391 15.19 25.73 -4.86
C ILE A 391 16.01 26.69 -3.99
N LYS A 392 16.52 26.23 -2.83
CA LYS A 392 17.33 27.07 -1.91
C LYS A 392 18.58 27.64 -2.59
N ARG A 393 19.25 26.88 -3.47
CA ARG A 393 20.42 27.37 -4.25
C ARG A 393 20.11 28.52 -5.20
N LYS A 394 18.86 28.69 -5.62
CA LYS A 394 18.43 29.82 -6.49
C LYS A 394 18.13 31.08 -5.68
N ARG A 395 18.18 31.03 -4.35
CA ARG A 395 17.73 32.10 -3.44
C ARG A 395 18.88 32.70 -2.63
N ASN A 396 18.63 33.87 -2.04
CA ASN A 396 19.55 34.49 -1.08
C ASN A 396 19.19 34.00 0.33
N GLU A 397 19.95 33.01 0.79
CA GLU A 397 19.78 32.37 2.10
C GLU A 397 19.81 33.37 3.27
N ARG A 398 20.71 34.36 3.26
CA ARG A 398 20.84 35.33 4.35
C ARG A 398 19.60 36.22 4.46
N ARG A 399 19.07 36.65 3.32
CA ARG A 399 17.84 37.43 3.24
C ARG A 399 16.63 36.61 3.69
N ASP A 400 16.56 35.35 3.29
CA ASP A 400 15.45 34.46 3.67
C ASP A 400 15.42 34.23 5.18
N TYR A 401 16.56 33.92 5.82
CA TYR A 401 16.60 33.77 7.28
C TYR A 401 16.38 35.08 8.06
N SER A 402 16.78 36.21 7.49
CA SER A 402 16.46 37.54 8.02
C SER A 402 14.95 37.74 8.11
N LEU A 403 14.20 37.36 7.08
CA LEU A 403 12.74 37.39 7.07
C LEU A 403 12.13 36.36 8.05
N ILE A 404 12.64 35.12 8.07
CA ILE A 404 12.16 34.04 8.94
C ILE A 404 12.28 34.41 10.42
N PHE A 405 13.45 34.91 10.84
CA PHE A 405 13.73 35.23 12.24
C PHE A 405 13.45 36.69 12.61
N ASN A 406 13.00 37.51 11.65
CA ASN A 406 12.72 38.93 11.84
C ASN A 406 13.93 39.69 12.45
N VAL A 407 15.11 39.47 11.89
CA VAL A 407 16.38 40.15 12.24
C VAL A 407 16.91 40.91 11.03
N LYS A 408 17.97 41.72 11.19
CA LYS A 408 18.61 42.34 10.02
C LYS A 408 19.46 41.33 9.26
N GLU A 409 19.61 41.51 7.94
CA GLU A 409 20.40 40.61 7.09
C GLU A 409 21.85 40.47 7.58
N GLU A 410 22.48 41.57 8.01
CA GLU A 410 23.83 41.57 8.55
C GLU A 410 23.99 40.90 9.93
N GLU A 411 22.88 40.64 10.63
CA GLU A 411 22.83 39.97 11.94
C GLU A 411 22.65 38.44 11.82
N VAL A 412 22.53 37.91 10.60
CA VAL A 412 22.47 36.47 10.31
C VAL A 412 23.87 35.95 10.00
N ALA A 413 24.37 34.98 10.76
CA ALA A 413 25.56 34.22 10.41
C ALA A 413 25.16 32.98 9.60
N LEU A 414 25.84 32.71 8.49
CA LEU A 414 25.57 31.52 7.66
C LEU A 414 26.41 30.30 8.07
N SER A 415 27.35 30.46 8.99
CA SER A 415 28.17 29.36 9.50
C SER A 415 28.61 29.60 10.94
N GLN A 416 28.89 28.52 11.67
CA GLN A 416 29.44 28.60 13.03
C GLN A 416 30.77 29.38 13.06
N LYS A 417 31.63 29.22 12.04
CA LYS A 417 32.89 29.95 11.92
C LYS A 417 32.67 31.47 11.82
N GLU A 418 31.67 31.89 11.04
CA GLU A 418 31.31 33.31 10.92
C GLU A 418 30.83 33.86 12.28
N TRP A 419 29.94 33.12 12.95
CA TRP A 419 29.45 33.48 14.27
C TRP A 419 30.58 33.61 15.31
N LEU A 420 31.47 32.61 15.39
CA LEU A 420 32.59 32.59 16.34
C LEU A 420 33.55 33.79 16.20
N ASN A 421 33.67 34.38 15.01
CA ASN A 421 34.50 35.56 14.80
C ASN A 421 33.94 36.82 15.47
N ASN A 422 32.61 36.92 15.64
CA ASN A 422 31.98 38.03 16.34
C ASN A 422 30.61 37.62 16.95
N PRO A 423 30.61 36.84 18.06
CA PRO A 423 29.38 36.28 18.61
C PRO A 423 28.34 37.32 19.01
N LYS A 424 28.78 38.52 19.42
CA LYS A 424 27.90 39.63 19.84
C LYS A 424 27.17 40.31 18.68
N LYS A 425 27.68 40.18 17.45
CA LYS A 425 27.06 40.77 16.25
C LYS A 425 25.85 39.98 15.78
N PHE A 426 25.96 38.65 15.80
CA PHE A 426 24.99 37.79 15.14
C PHE A 426 23.88 37.37 16.09
N LYS A 427 22.63 37.59 15.67
CA LYS A 427 21.43 37.21 16.41
C LYS A 427 20.81 35.92 15.90
N ALA A 428 21.11 35.51 14.67
CA ALA A 428 20.61 34.27 14.09
C ALA A 428 21.74 33.44 13.48
N LEU A 429 21.70 32.13 13.69
CA LEU A 429 22.54 31.14 13.04
C LEU A 429 21.68 29.95 12.62
N PRO A 430 21.40 29.76 11.32
CA PRO A 430 20.55 28.67 10.87
C PRO A 430 21.17 27.28 11.02
N GLY A 431 22.50 27.20 11.05
CA GLY A 431 23.24 25.95 11.18
C GLY A 431 23.32 25.41 12.61
N ASN A 432 24.13 24.36 12.77
CA ASN A 432 24.44 23.76 14.06
C ASN A 432 25.50 24.59 14.82
N ILE A 433 25.48 24.49 16.14
CA ILE A 433 26.53 24.92 17.05
C ILE A 433 27.14 23.67 17.67
N ASP A 434 28.37 23.34 17.31
CA ASP A 434 29.14 22.28 17.96
C ASP A 434 30.18 22.88 18.91
N LEU A 435 29.90 22.76 20.20
CA LEU A 435 30.78 23.13 21.31
C LEU A 435 30.88 21.97 22.30
N GLY A 436 30.82 20.72 21.82
CA GLY A 436 30.70 19.54 22.67
C GLY A 436 31.87 19.33 23.64
N SER A 437 33.03 19.96 23.40
CA SER A 437 34.22 19.93 24.27
C SER A 437 34.27 21.06 25.31
N LEU A 438 33.33 22.00 25.28
CA LEU A 438 33.29 23.12 26.22
C LEU A 438 32.88 22.64 27.62
N THR A 439 33.68 22.97 28.63
CA THR A 439 33.47 22.53 30.02
C THR A 439 32.90 23.60 30.95
N SER A 440 32.87 24.87 30.52
CA SER A 440 32.20 25.99 31.22
C SER A 440 31.50 26.90 30.21
N ALA A 441 30.31 27.40 30.56
CA ALA A 441 29.56 28.35 29.75
C ALA A 441 29.94 29.82 30.03
N ASP A 442 30.91 30.09 30.91
CA ASP A 442 31.32 31.44 31.26
C ASP A 442 31.79 32.25 30.03
N GLY A 443 31.11 33.37 29.78
CA GLY A 443 31.40 34.25 28.64
C GLY A 443 30.88 33.75 27.30
N LEU A 444 30.15 32.63 27.25
CA LEU A 444 29.48 32.13 26.06
C LEU A 444 28.32 33.06 25.66
N VAL A 445 28.30 33.50 24.40
CA VAL A 445 27.23 34.33 23.84
C VAL A 445 26.62 33.63 22.63
N LEU A 446 25.52 32.91 22.86
CA LEU A 446 24.78 32.23 21.80
C LEU A 446 23.86 33.22 21.03
N PRO A 447 23.59 32.98 19.73
CA PRO A 447 22.57 33.73 18.99
C PRO A 447 21.18 33.58 19.62
N GLN A 448 20.28 34.52 19.36
CA GLN A 448 18.88 34.44 19.81
C GLN A 448 18.09 33.35 19.08
N HIS A 449 18.45 33.07 17.83
CA HIS A 449 17.84 32.04 17.00
C HIS A 449 18.89 31.08 16.47
N VAL A 450 18.70 29.79 16.72
CA VAL A 450 19.50 28.72 16.13
C VAL A 450 18.58 27.80 15.33
N GLY A 451 18.88 27.59 14.05
CA GLY A 451 18.09 26.69 13.20
C GLY A 451 18.45 25.22 13.42
N GLY A 452 19.72 24.94 13.71
CA GLY A 452 20.24 23.59 13.89
C GLY A 452 20.32 23.10 15.33
N ASN A 453 21.13 22.07 15.53
CA ASN A 453 21.43 21.47 16.83
C ASN A 453 22.42 22.35 17.63
N ILE A 454 22.34 22.25 18.96
CA ILE A 454 23.32 22.81 19.90
C ILE A 454 23.94 21.66 20.68
N ASP A 455 25.23 21.42 20.49
CA ASP A 455 26.01 20.45 21.26
C ASP A 455 26.85 21.17 22.32
N LEU A 456 26.54 20.90 23.59
CA LEU A 456 27.24 21.38 24.78
C LEU A 456 27.48 20.21 25.76
N ASN A 457 27.76 19.03 25.21
CA ASN A 457 27.72 17.78 25.96
C ASN A 457 28.63 17.73 27.18
N SER A 458 29.79 18.39 27.17
CA SER A 458 30.78 18.37 28.26
C SER A 458 30.52 19.35 29.41
N LEU A 459 29.45 20.16 29.37
CA LEU A 459 29.10 21.03 30.49
C LEU A 459 28.62 20.21 31.69
N ALA A 460 29.27 20.39 32.85
CA ALA A 460 28.87 19.74 34.10
C ALA A 460 27.84 20.55 34.91
N SER A 461 27.78 21.88 34.68
CA SER A 461 26.85 22.84 35.27
C SER A 461 26.26 23.75 34.17
N ALA A 462 25.07 24.30 34.42
CA ALA A 462 24.42 25.29 33.56
C ALA A 462 24.71 26.74 33.98
N ASP A 463 25.60 26.94 34.97
CA ASP A 463 26.03 28.28 35.40
C ASP A 463 26.56 29.10 34.23
N GLY A 464 26.03 30.32 34.07
CA GLY A 464 26.39 31.22 32.97
C GLY A 464 25.80 30.85 31.60
N LEU A 465 25.09 29.73 31.47
CA LEU A 465 24.50 29.29 30.21
C LEU A 465 23.19 30.03 29.92
N VAL A 466 23.16 30.76 28.80
CA VAL A 466 21.94 31.37 28.25
C VAL A 466 21.67 30.74 26.89
N LEU A 467 20.67 29.87 26.82
CA LEU A 467 20.26 29.22 25.57
C LEU A 467 19.47 30.18 24.67
N PRO A 468 19.46 29.95 23.34
CA PRO A 468 18.68 30.75 22.40
C PRO A 468 17.19 30.73 22.73
N GLN A 469 16.46 31.76 22.29
CA GLN A 469 15.00 31.81 22.42
C GLN A 469 14.30 30.77 21.53
N HIS A 470 14.91 30.48 20.38
CA HIS A 470 14.45 29.50 19.42
C HIS A 470 15.58 28.57 19.02
N VAL A 471 15.33 27.26 19.08
CA VAL A 471 16.22 26.22 18.59
C VAL A 471 15.41 25.26 17.71
N GLY A 472 15.74 25.21 16.41
CA GLY A 472 15.07 24.32 15.45
C GLY A 472 15.53 22.86 15.57
N GLY A 473 16.78 22.62 15.98
CA GLY A 473 17.33 21.29 16.18
C GLY A 473 17.28 20.80 17.64
N ASN A 474 18.14 19.84 17.95
CA ASN A 474 18.28 19.23 19.26
C ASN A 474 19.20 20.04 20.18
N ILE A 475 18.98 19.96 21.49
CA ILE A 475 19.91 20.47 22.51
C ILE A 475 20.54 19.28 23.23
N PHE A 476 21.87 19.18 23.18
CA PHE A 476 22.63 18.12 23.82
C PHE A 476 23.44 18.66 25.02
N LEU A 477 23.07 18.19 26.22
CA LEU A 477 23.66 18.57 27.51
C LEU A 477 23.94 17.30 28.32
N ARG A 478 24.58 16.31 27.69
CA ARG A 478 24.66 14.94 28.22
C ARG A 478 25.34 14.79 29.57
N HIS A 479 26.34 15.61 29.90
CA HIS A 479 27.08 15.51 31.17
C HIS A 479 26.61 16.49 32.25
N LEU A 480 25.52 17.23 31.99
CA LEU A 480 24.93 18.11 32.99
C LEU A 480 24.40 17.26 34.16
N THR A 481 24.83 17.59 35.39
CA THR A 481 24.55 16.76 36.58
C THR A 481 23.36 17.25 37.41
N ASN A 482 23.03 18.55 37.30
CA ASN A 482 21.86 19.19 37.90
C ASN A 482 21.28 20.26 36.95
N ALA A 483 20.03 20.65 37.13
CA ALA A 483 19.36 21.63 36.28
C ALA A 483 19.35 23.06 36.86
N GLU A 484 20.08 23.32 37.94
CA GLU A 484 20.11 24.65 38.55
C GLU A 484 20.65 25.70 37.56
N GLY A 485 19.94 26.82 37.42
CA GLY A 485 20.28 27.88 36.47
C GLY A 485 19.96 27.56 35.00
N LEU A 486 19.52 26.35 34.65
CA LEU A 486 19.20 25.98 33.28
C LEU A 486 17.88 26.61 32.82
N VAL A 487 17.95 27.46 31.80
CA VAL A 487 16.77 28.05 31.15
C VAL A 487 16.68 27.54 29.71
N LEU A 488 15.69 26.69 29.44
CA LEU A 488 15.42 26.14 28.12
C LEU A 488 14.52 27.08 27.28
N PRO A 489 14.58 27.03 25.93
CA PRO A 489 13.66 27.77 25.09
C PRO A 489 12.21 27.33 25.34
N LYS A 490 11.24 28.23 25.11
CA LYS A 490 9.81 27.90 25.27
C LYS A 490 9.33 26.81 24.30
N GLN A 491 9.90 26.79 23.10
CA GLN A 491 9.60 25.85 22.03
C GLN A 491 10.93 25.31 21.48
N LEU A 492 10.97 24.01 21.22
CA LEU A 492 12.13 23.30 20.70
C LEU A 492 11.70 22.42 19.51
N GLY A 493 12.27 22.67 18.33
CA GLY A 493 11.94 21.90 17.12
C GLY A 493 12.48 20.47 17.17
N GLY A 494 13.63 20.25 17.78
CA GLY A 494 14.22 18.93 18.01
C GLY A 494 13.95 18.36 19.40
N GLY A 495 14.81 17.45 19.83
CA GLY A 495 14.81 16.81 21.14
C GLY A 495 15.80 17.43 22.11
N ILE A 496 15.71 17.01 23.37
CA ILE A 496 16.59 17.43 24.45
C ILE A 496 17.25 16.22 25.12
N ASP A 497 18.57 16.28 25.28
CA ASP A 497 19.37 15.22 25.89
C ASP A 497 20.02 15.69 27.18
N LEU A 498 19.42 15.29 28.30
CA LEU A 498 19.81 15.60 29.67
C LEU A 498 20.05 14.31 30.46
N ARG A 499 20.57 13.28 29.79
CA ARG A 499 20.59 11.90 30.29
C ARG A 499 21.30 11.68 31.63
N SER A 500 22.24 12.55 32.02
CA SER A 500 23.00 12.42 33.27
C SER A 500 22.38 13.16 34.46
N LEU A 501 21.27 13.91 34.27
CA LEU A 501 20.55 14.49 35.40
C LEU A 501 20.06 13.37 36.32
N THR A 502 20.30 13.53 37.62
CA THR A 502 19.87 12.58 38.66
C THR A 502 18.66 13.07 39.46
N SER A 503 18.39 14.37 39.41
CA SER A 503 17.21 15.05 39.97
C SER A 503 16.61 16.01 38.94
N ALA A 504 15.28 16.19 38.98
CA ALA A 504 14.55 17.15 38.15
C ALA A 504 14.36 18.52 38.84
N GLU A 505 14.89 18.70 40.05
CA GLU A 505 14.80 19.98 40.77
C GLU A 505 15.38 21.13 39.93
N GLY A 506 14.60 22.21 39.79
CA GLY A 506 14.96 23.38 38.97
C GLY A 506 14.77 23.19 37.45
N LEU A 507 14.45 21.99 36.97
CA LEU A 507 14.26 21.72 35.54
C LEU A 507 12.90 22.21 35.05
N VAL A 508 12.91 23.14 34.09
CA VAL A 508 11.70 23.57 33.36
C VAL A 508 11.86 23.24 31.89
N LEU A 509 11.16 22.21 31.43
CA LEU A 509 11.18 21.79 30.02
C LEU A 509 10.34 22.73 29.12
N PRO A 510 10.62 22.79 27.81
CA PRO A 510 9.80 23.54 26.85
C PRO A 510 8.33 23.11 26.88
N GLN A 511 7.39 23.99 26.50
CA GLN A 511 5.98 23.61 26.40
C GLN A 511 5.72 22.61 25.27
N HIS A 512 6.53 22.70 24.21
CA HIS A 512 6.51 21.82 23.04
C HIS A 512 7.93 21.37 22.70
N VAL A 513 8.10 20.06 22.51
CA VAL A 513 9.35 19.43 22.06
C VAL A 513 9.04 18.58 20.83
N GLY A 514 9.58 18.94 19.68
CA GLY A 514 9.32 18.19 18.43
C GLY A 514 10.02 16.82 18.38
N GLY A 515 11.12 16.65 19.11
CA GLY A 515 11.91 15.42 19.16
C GLY A 515 11.81 14.64 20.47
N ASN A 516 12.85 13.88 20.78
CA ASN A 516 12.93 13.00 21.95
C ASN A 516 13.32 13.77 23.22
N ILE A 517 12.91 13.28 24.39
CA ILE A 517 13.39 13.74 25.70
C ILE A 517 14.19 12.60 26.34
N PHE A 518 15.47 12.84 26.64
CA PHE A 518 16.32 11.86 27.33
C PHE A 518 16.64 12.32 28.75
N LEU A 519 16.08 11.62 29.75
CA LEU A 519 16.26 11.86 31.18
C LEU A 519 16.59 10.54 31.90
N ARG A 520 17.47 9.74 31.29
CA ARG A 520 17.66 8.32 31.61
C ARG A 520 18.19 8.04 33.01
N HIS A 521 18.89 8.97 33.67
CA HIS A 521 19.42 8.76 35.02
C HIS A 521 18.59 9.43 36.12
N LEU A 522 17.44 10.02 35.81
CA LEU A 522 16.51 10.49 36.84
C LEU A 522 16.00 9.30 37.64
N THR A 523 16.15 9.37 38.96
CA THR A 523 15.73 8.31 39.90
C THR A 523 14.37 8.59 40.54
N SER A 524 13.95 9.86 40.53
CA SER A 524 12.65 10.35 41.03
C SER A 524 12.03 11.31 40.01
N ALA A 525 10.70 11.31 39.91
CA ALA A 525 9.93 12.27 39.11
C ALA A 525 9.52 13.53 39.89
N GLU A 526 9.89 13.64 41.17
CA GLU A 526 9.60 14.82 41.98
C GLU A 526 10.17 16.10 41.34
N GLY A 527 9.32 17.10 41.19
CA GLY A 527 9.66 18.37 40.52
C GLY A 527 9.69 18.32 39.00
N LEU A 528 9.52 17.14 38.37
CA LEU A 528 9.54 17.01 36.91
C LEU A 528 8.20 17.45 36.29
N VAL A 529 8.26 18.45 35.42
CA VAL A 529 7.13 18.86 34.59
C VAL A 529 7.47 18.61 33.12
N LEU A 530 6.82 17.61 32.53
CA LEU A 530 6.99 17.29 31.11
C LEU A 530 6.19 18.24 30.20
N PRO A 531 6.59 18.41 28.92
CA PRO A 531 5.87 19.23 27.95
C PRO A 531 4.42 18.75 27.74
N GLN A 532 3.52 19.62 27.25
CA GLN A 532 2.16 19.18 26.88
C GLN A 532 2.18 18.26 25.65
N HIS A 533 3.13 18.51 24.74
CA HIS A 533 3.30 17.78 23.50
C HIS A 533 4.76 17.39 23.28
N VAL A 534 4.99 16.11 23.00
CA VAL A 534 6.29 15.56 22.63
C VAL A 534 6.15 14.80 21.31
N GLY A 535 6.82 15.26 20.26
CA GLY A 535 6.77 14.58 18.95
C GLY A 535 7.56 13.27 18.92
N GLY A 536 8.60 13.16 19.76
CA GLY A 536 9.47 11.99 19.87
C GLY A 536 9.10 11.01 20.98
N ASN A 537 10.13 10.31 21.45
CA ASN A 537 10.10 9.38 22.58
C ASN A 537 10.46 10.09 23.89
N ILE A 538 10.01 9.53 25.02
CA ILE A 538 10.41 9.98 26.36
C ILE A 538 11.16 8.83 27.04
N TYR A 539 12.39 9.08 27.47
CA TYR A 539 13.23 8.08 28.14
C TYR A 539 13.46 8.44 29.60
N LEU A 540 12.84 7.69 30.50
CA LEU A 540 12.87 7.81 31.96
C LEU A 540 13.24 6.47 32.61
N SER A 541 14.17 5.75 31.97
CA SER A 541 14.49 4.35 32.23
C SER A 541 15.06 4.03 33.62
N SER A 542 15.36 5.00 34.47
CA SER A 542 15.88 4.78 35.84
C SER A 542 14.95 5.28 36.95
N LEU A 543 13.74 5.73 36.63
CA LEU A 543 12.78 6.11 37.65
C LEU A 543 12.44 4.89 38.51
N ALA A 544 12.53 5.05 39.83
CA ALA A 544 12.22 3.98 40.79
C ALA A 544 10.71 3.93 41.14
N SER A 545 10.01 5.06 41.03
CA SER A 545 8.57 5.22 41.27
C SER A 545 7.98 6.20 40.26
N ALA A 546 6.68 6.06 39.98
CA ALA A 546 5.90 7.01 39.18
C ALA A 546 5.31 8.16 40.01
N ASP A 547 5.54 8.19 41.33
CA ASP A 547 5.04 9.25 42.21
C ASP A 547 5.49 10.64 41.72
N GLY A 548 4.50 11.52 41.52
CA GLY A 548 4.72 12.88 41.01
C GLY A 548 4.93 12.97 39.49
N LEU A 549 4.97 11.85 38.76
CA LEU A 549 5.11 11.84 37.31
C LEU A 549 3.81 12.23 36.60
N ILE A 550 3.86 13.31 35.83
CA ILE A 550 2.77 13.72 34.94
C ILE A 550 3.28 13.63 33.50
N LEU A 551 2.77 12.66 32.73
CA LEU A 551 3.13 12.49 31.33
C LEU A 551 2.40 13.50 30.41
N PRO A 552 2.96 13.80 29.22
CA PRO A 552 2.32 14.69 28.24
C PRO A 552 0.95 14.19 27.82
N GLN A 553 0.08 15.11 27.35
CA GLN A 553 -1.21 14.73 26.75
C GLN A 553 -1.01 13.95 25.44
N HIS A 554 0.05 14.29 24.71
CA HIS A 554 0.39 13.68 23.43
C HIS A 554 1.87 13.33 23.36
N VAL A 555 2.15 12.05 23.07
CA VAL A 555 3.49 11.54 22.77
C VAL A 555 3.42 10.86 21.41
N GLY A 556 4.21 11.38 20.46
CA GLY A 556 4.19 10.92 19.07
C GLY A 556 4.80 9.54 18.88
N ASN A 557 5.73 9.14 19.75
CA ASN A 557 6.36 7.82 19.73
C ASN A 557 6.25 7.12 21.10
N SER A 558 7.34 6.57 21.63
CA SER A 558 7.32 5.64 22.75
C SER A 558 7.68 6.27 24.09
N ILE A 559 7.24 5.65 25.19
CA ILE A 559 7.60 6.02 26.57
C ILE A 559 8.37 4.85 27.18
N ASP A 560 9.56 5.11 27.69
CA ASP A 560 10.42 4.14 28.37
C ASP A 560 10.46 4.44 29.87
N LEU A 561 9.83 3.55 30.65
CA LEU A 561 9.74 3.52 32.10
C LEU A 561 10.20 2.15 32.63
N SER A 562 11.16 1.55 31.93
CA SER A 562 11.57 0.15 32.10
C SER A 562 12.01 -0.25 33.51
N SER A 563 12.42 0.68 34.38
CA SER A 563 12.81 0.39 35.78
C SER A 563 11.68 0.50 36.81
N LEU A 564 10.47 0.96 36.44
CA LEU A 564 9.36 1.01 37.38
C LEU A 564 8.99 -0.41 37.84
N THR A 565 8.89 -0.60 39.15
CA THR A 565 8.52 -1.90 39.76
C THR A 565 7.07 -1.96 40.20
N SER A 566 6.41 -0.80 40.37
CA SER A 566 4.97 -0.64 40.60
C SER A 566 4.40 0.42 39.65
N ALA A 567 3.12 0.26 39.28
CA ALA A 567 2.35 1.23 38.50
C ALA A 567 1.60 2.25 39.38
N ASP A 568 1.74 2.18 40.71
CA ASP A 568 1.13 3.14 41.63
C ASP A 568 1.52 4.58 41.26
N GLY A 569 0.51 5.46 41.17
CA GLY A 569 0.69 6.87 40.81
C GLY A 569 0.93 7.12 39.30
N LEU A 570 1.07 6.09 38.47
CA LEU A 570 1.30 6.23 37.03
C LEU A 570 0.03 6.65 36.29
N VAL A 571 0.08 7.80 35.61
CA VAL A 571 -1.00 8.27 34.73
C VAL A 571 -0.48 8.40 33.31
N LEU A 572 -0.91 7.50 32.42
CA LEU A 572 -0.53 7.47 31.02
C LEU A 572 -1.42 8.39 30.16
N PRO A 573 -0.93 8.89 29.00
CA PRO A 573 -1.78 9.61 28.06
C PRO A 573 -2.92 8.74 27.53
N LYS A 574 -4.04 9.35 27.11
CA LYS A 574 -5.18 8.61 26.53
C LYS A 574 -4.83 7.84 25.26
N GLN A 575 -3.90 8.37 24.47
CA GLN A 575 -3.44 7.80 23.21
C GLN A 575 -1.92 7.91 23.12
N LEU A 576 -1.30 6.85 22.58
CA LEU A 576 0.14 6.79 22.39
C LEU A 576 0.48 6.34 20.97
N GLY A 577 1.23 7.15 20.23
CA GLY A 577 1.59 6.83 18.84
C GLY A 577 2.59 5.67 18.72
N GLY A 578 3.49 5.52 19.69
CA GLY A 578 4.47 4.44 19.76
C GLY A 578 4.17 3.43 20.86
N GLY A 579 5.22 2.83 21.43
CA GLY A 579 5.11 1.78 22.45
C GLY A 579 5.32 2.29 23.88
N ILE A 580 5.07 1.41 24.84
CA ILE A 580 5.38 1.65 26.25
C ILE A 580 6.23 0.51 26.80
N ASP A 581 7.33 0.86 27.46
CA ASP A 581 8.21 -0.09 28.15
C ASP A 581 8.03 0.04 29.66
N LEU A 582 7.46 -1.02 30.25
CA LEU A 582 7.22 -1.21 31.68
C LEU A 582 7.76 -2.58 32.10
N SER A 583 8.86 -3.00 31.48
CA SER A 583 9.40 -4.36 31.55
C SER A 583 9.76 -4.84 32.95
N SER A 584 9.98 -3.97 33.94
CA SER A 584 10.28 -4.35 35.33
C SER A 584 9.09 -4.34 36.29
N LEU A 585 7.86 -4.07 35.82
CA LEU A 585 6.69 -4.10 36.70
C LEU A 585 6.51 -5.49 37.33
N ALA A 586 6.32 -5.53 38.65
CA ALA A 586 6.10 -6.76 39.40
C ALA A 586 4.62 -7.20 39.39
N SER A 587 3.69 -6.25 39.29
CA SER A 587 2.24 -6.45 39.23
C SER A 587 1.60 -5.43 38.28
N ALA A 588 0.42 -5.74 37.74
CA ALA A 588 -0.41 -4.82 36.97
C ALA A 588 -1.36 -3.99 37.86
N ASP A 589 -1.33 -4.16 39.18
CA ASP A 589 -2.14 -3.38 40.10
C ASP A 589 -1.90 -1.87 39.92
N GLY A 590 -3.00 -1.11 39.79
CA GLY A 590 -2.96 0.33 39.55
C GLY A 590 -2.63 0.75 38.11
N LEU A 591 -2.25 -0.19 37.23
CA LEU A 591 -1.92 0.12 35.84
C LEU A 591 -3.17 0.38 35.00
N VAL A 592 -3.25 1.58 34.42
CA VAL A 592 -4.26 1.93 33.42
C VAL A 592 -3.57 2.29 32.12
N LEU A 593 -3.65 1.40 31.13
CA LEU A 593 -3.09 1.62 29.81
C LEU A 593 -3.95 2.61 28.98
N PRO A 594 -3.35 3.35 28.01
CA PRO A 594 -4.06 4.13 27.01
C PRO A 594 -5.16 3.32 26.30
N GLU A 595 -6.18 3.97 25.74
CA GLU A 595 -7.23 3.27 24.97
C GLU A 595 -6.68 2.62 23.69
N SER A 596 -5.64 3.23 23.11
CA SER A 596 -4.94 2.76 21.92
C SER A 596 -3.45 3.04 22.00
N ILE A 597 -2.65 2.03 21.61
CA ILE A 597 -1.19 2.08 21.52
C ILE A 597 -0.77 1.66 20.12
N GLY A 598 -0.07 2.53 19.39
CA GLY A 598 0.42 2.23 18.05
C GLY A 598 1.63 1.29 18.01
N GLY A 599 2.38 1.17 19.11
CA GLY A 599 3.62 0.39 19.20
C GLY A 599 3.54 -0.84 20.11
N ARG A 600 4.70 -1.23 20.67
CA ARG A 600 4.85 -2.39 21.56
C ARG A 600 4.45 -2.07 23.00
N ILE A 601 3.82 -3.01 23.69
CA ILE A 601 3.65 -2.99 25.15
C ILE A 601 4.63 -4.02 25.72
N ASP A 602 5.59 -3.58 26.52
CA ASP A 602 6.52 -4.48 27.22
C ASP A 602 6.17 -4.54 28.71
N LEU A 603 5.66 -5.70 29.13
CA LEU A 603 5.31 -6.05 30.51
C LEU A 603 5.98 -7.39 30.87
N SER A 604 7.18 -7.62 30.33
CA SER A 604 7.83 -8.93 30.32
C SER A 604 8.14 -9.52 31.70
N SER A 605 8.19 -8.73 32.77
CA SER A 605 8.39 -9.26 34.16
C SER A 605 7.09 -9.60 34.90
N LEU A 606 5.91 -9.28 34.37
CA LEU A 606 4.65 -9.65 35.02
C LEU A 606 4.53 -11.17 35.11
N THR A 607 4.25 -11.68 36.32
CA THR A 607 4.08 -13.12 36.58
C THR A 607 2.61 -13.53 36.68
N SER A 608 1.70 -12.57 36.91
CA SER A 608 0.25 -12.74 36.87
C SER A 608 -0.39 -11.65 36.00
N ALA A 609 -1.53 -11.97 35.37
CA ALA A 609 -2.35 -11.03 34.61
C ALA A 609 -3.48 -10.40 35.47
N ASP A 610 -3.53 -10.70 36.77
CA ASP A 610 -4.52 -10.10 37.67
C ASP A 610 -4.42 -8.57 37.64
N GLY A 611 -5.56 -7.90 37.47
CA GLY A 611 -5.64 -6.43 37.37
C GLY A 611 -5.23 -5.84 36.01
N LEU A 612 -4.66 -6.64 35.09
CA LEU A 612 -4.20 -6.16 33.79
C LEU A 612 -5.39 -5.93 32.83
N ILE A 613 -5.51 -4.70 32.33
CA ILE A 613 -6.45 -4.33 31.27
C ILE A 613 -5.64 -3.81 30.08
N LEU A 614 -5.64 -4.55 28.98
CA LEU A 614 -4.96 -4.18 27.74
C LEU A 614 -5.85 -3.24 26.89
N PRO A 615 -5.25 -2.37 26.05
CA PRO A 615 -5.99 -1.51 25.12
C PRO A 615 -6.83 -2.32 24.11
N GLN A 616 -7.83 -1.68 23.50
CA GLN A 616 -8.62 -2.29 22.43
C GLN A 616 -7.79 -2.54 21.16
N HIS A 617 -6.76 -1.72 20.93
CA HIS A 617 -5.91 -1.81 19.74
C HIS A 617 -4.43 -1.68 20.11
N VAL A 618 -3.63 -2.65 19.63
CA VAL A 618 -2.17 -2.63 19.69
C VAL A 618 -1.60 -2.77 18.30
N GLY A 619 -0.96 -1.71 17.80
CA GLY A 619 -0.43 -1.66 16.44
C GLY A 619 0.80 -2.55 16.20
N ASN A 620 1.51 -2.94 17.26
CA ASN A 620 2.68 -3.82 17.15
C ASN A 620 2.58 -5.02 18.10
N SER A 621 3.41 -5.12 19.15
CA SER A 621 3.59 -6.36 19.91
C SER A 621 3.20 -6.22 21.37
N ILE A 622 2.84 -7.33 22.01
CA ILE A 622 2.63 -7.43 23.47
C ILE A 622 3.63 -8.46 24.01
N ASP A 623 4.46 -8.06 24.97
CA ASP A 623 5.38 -8.94 25.67
C ASP A 623 4.93 -9.16 27.11
N LEU A 624 4.51 -10.39 27.39
CA LEU A 624 4.08 -10.89 28.69
C LEU A 624 4.84 -12.18 29.01
N SER A 625 6.12 -12.22 28.61
CA SER A 625 6.88 -13.45 28.49
C SER A 625 7.20 -14.16 29.81
N SER A 626 6.95 -13.56 30.98
CA SER A 626 7.10 -14.20 32.29
C SER A 626 5.78 -14.60 32.96
N LEU A 627 4.63 -14.43 32.31
CA LEU A 627 3.34 -14.85 32.89
C LEU A 627 3.37 -16.36 33.18
N ALA A 628 3.02 -16.72 34.43
CA ALA A 628 2.95 -18.11 34.85
C ALA A 628 1.62 -18.78 34.47
N SER A 629 0.56 -18.00 34.27
CA SER A 629 -0.77 -18.44 33.90
C SER A 629 -1.49 -17.37 33.08
N ALA A 630 -2.39 -17.78 32.18
CA ALA A 630 -3.25 -16.88 31.40
C ALA A 630 -4.54 -16.48 32.14
N LYS A 631 -4.77 -16.96 33.36
CA LYS A 631 -5.95 -16.63 34.14
C LYS A 631 -6.08 -15.11 34.32
N GLY A 632 -7.24 -14.57 33.97
CA GLY A 632 -7.53 -13.14 34.06
C GLY A 632 -7.01 -12.30 32.89
N LEU A 633 -6.21 -12.88 31.99
CA LEU A 633 -5.70 -12.19 30.81
C LEU A 633 -6.79 -12.00 29.76
N VAL A 634 -7.00 -10.76 29.32
CA VAL A 634 -7.86 -10.43 28.20
C VAL A 634 -7.02 -9.71 27.15
N LEU A 635 -6.77 -10.37 26.02
CA LEU A 635 -6.03 -9.79 24.90
C LEU A 635 -6.97 -8.94 24.00
N PRO A 636 -6.43 -7.92 23.30
CA PRO A 636 -7.17 -7.17 22.28
C PRO A 636 -7.75 -8.06 21.17
N GLU A 637 -8.80 -7.62 20.48
CA GLU A 637 -9.41 -8.39 19.37
C GLU A 637 -8.45 -8.64 18.19
N SER A 638 -7.52 -7.69 17.97
CA SER A 638 -6.47 -7.77 16.95
C SER A 638 -5.16 -7.17 17.44
N ILE A 639 -4.05 -7.77 17.01
CA ILE A 639 -2.69 -7.30 17.31
C ILE A 639 -1.88 -7.29 16.01
N GLY A 640 -1.29 -6.14 15.67
CA GLY A 640 -0.56 -5.98 14.40
C GLY A 640 0.78 -6.74 14.33
N GLY A 641 1.36 -7.10 15.47
CA GLY A 641 2.69 -7.70 15.59
C GLY A 641 2.69 -9.01 16.36
N ARG A 642 3.60 -9.14 17.34
CA ARG A 642 3.89 -10.38 18.08
C ARG A 642 3.20 -10.42 19.44
N ILE A 643 2.78 -11.62 19.86
CA ILE A 643 2.39 -11.94 21.23
C ILE A 643 3.48 -12.84 21.83
N ASP A 644 4.09 -12.42 22.94
CA ASP A 644 5.06 -13.25 23.67
C ASP A 644 4.49 -13.68 25.02
N LEU A 645 4.19 -14.98 25.14
CA LEU A 645 3.66 -15.66 26.32
C LEU A 645 4.49 -16.91 26.63
N LYS A 646 5.79 -16.88 26.31
CA LYS A 646 6.65 -18.07 26.27
C LYS A 646 6.68 -18.88 27.57
N SER A 647 6.43 -18.28 28.74
CA SER A 647 6.48 -18.95 30.05
C SER A 647 5.19 -19.67 30.45
N LEU A 648 4.08 -19.51 29.70
CA LEU A 648 2.87 -20.28 29.96
C LEU A 648 3.13 -21.77 29.75
N THR A 649 2.73 -22.58 30.74
CA THR A 649 2.86 -24.06 30.69
C THR A 649 1.54 -24.77 30.40
N SER A 650 0.40 -24.08 30.59
CA SER A 650 -0.97 -24.47 30.24
C SER A 650 -1.67 -23.32 29.50
N ALA A 651 -2.58 -23.66 28.58
CA ALA A 651 -3.44 -22.71 27.87
C ALA A 651 -4.76 -22.40 28.62
N ASP A 652 -4.95 -22.93 29.83
CA ASP A 652 -6.16 -22.70 30.63
C ASP A 652 -6.44 -21.19 30.83
N GLY A 653 -7.61 -20.76 30.38
CA GLY A 653 -8.07 -19.37 30.47
C GLY A 653 -7.46 -18.43 29.42
N LEU A 654 -6.61 -18.93 28.51
CA LEU A 654 -6.04 -18.14 27.42
C LEU A 654 -7.05 -17.98 26.28
N VAL A 655 -7.34 -16.73 25.93
CA VAL A 655 -8.10 -16.40 24.72
C VAL A 655 -7.23 -15.52 23.84
N LEU A 656 -6.81 -16.05 22.69
CA LEU A 656 -5.99 -15.32 21.73
C LEU A 656 -6.86 -14.42 20.82
N PRO A 657 -6.31 -13.35 20.24
CA PRO A 657 -7.00 -12.49 19.27
C PRO A 657 -7.48 -13.26 18.04
N GLN A 658 -8.42 -12.72 17.27
CA GLN A 658 -8.83 -13.34 15.99
C GLN A 658 -7.74 -13.23 14.91
N HIS A 659 -6.93 -12.17 14.99
CA HIS A 659 -5.88 -11.86 14.02
C HIS A 659 -4.59 -11.43 14.72
N VAL A 660 -3.46 -12.03 14.31
CA VAL A 660 -2.11 -11.66 14.75
C VAL A 660 -1.22 -11.44 13.54
N GLY A 661 -0.76 -10.19 13.35
CA GLY A 661 -0.05 -9.82 12.12
C GLY A 661 1.35 -10.40 11.99
N SER A 662 2.00 -10.81 13.09
CA SER A 662 3.32 -11.46 13.04
C SER A 662 3.35 -12.81 13.74
N SER A 663 3.65 -12.90 15.03
CA SER A 663 4.06 -14.17 15.64
C SER A 663 3.44 -14.40 17.01
N ILE A 664 3.30 -15.66 17.40
CA ILE A 664 2.81 -16.07 18.72
C ILE A 664 3.87 -16.97 19.33
N ASN A 665 4.40 -16.61 20.49
CA ASN A 665 5.34 -17.45 21.23
C ASN A 665 4.66 -18.05 22.46
N LEU A 666 4.45 -19.36 22.42
CA LEU A 666 3.92 -20.21 23.49
C LEU A 666 4.86 -21.39 23.74
N SER A 667 6.16 -21.15 23.58
CA SER A 667 7.19 -22.20 23.49
C SER A 667 7.30 -23.12 24.70
N SER A 668 6.80 -22.74 25.89
CA SER A 668 6.80 -23.62 27.08
C SER A 668 5.46 -24.33 27.33
N LEU A 669 4.44 -24.15 26.49
CA LEU A 669 3.19 -24.91 26.62
C LEU A 669 3.49 -26.40 26.47
N THR A 670 2.96 -27.22 27.38
CA THR A 670 3.18 -28.67 27.38
C THR A 670 1.99 -29.49 26.88
N SER A 671 0.79 -28.92 26.99
CA SER A 671 -0.48 -29.43 26.46
C SER A 671 -1.19 -28.33 25.67
N ALA A 672 -1.94 -28.72 24.64
CA ALA A 672 -2.80 -27.86 23.84
C ALA A 672 -4.25 -27.79 24.36
N ASP A 673 -4.56 -28.47 25.46
CA ASP A 673 -5.90 -28.44 26.06
C ASP A 673 -6.38 -27.00 26.31
N GLY A 674 -7.53 -26.67 25.75
CA GLY A 674 -8.14 -25.33 25.86
C GLY A 674 -7.49 -24.26 24.97
N LEU A 675 -6.44 -24.57 24.20
CA LEU A 675 -5.80 -23.62 23.29
C LEU A 675 -6.61 -23.49 21.99
N VAL A 676 -7.02 -22.25 21.69
CA VAL A 676 -7.58 -21.88 20.39
C VAL A 676 -6.69 -20.82 19.77
N LEU A 677 -6.02 -21.17 18.67
CA LEU A 677 -5.17 -20.23 17.93
C LEU A 677 -6.01 -19.27 17.06
N PRO A 678 -5.47 -18.09 16.70
CA PRO A 678 -6.15 -17.13 15.84
C PRO A 678 -6.53 -17.71 14.47
N GLN A 679 -7.53 -17.13 13.79
CA GLN A 679 -7.90 -17.58 12.45
C GLN A 679 -6.82 -17.31 11.42
N HIS A 680 -6.10 -16.19 11.58
CA HIS A 680 -5.00 -15.77 10.74
C HIS A 680 -3.79 -15.37 11.59
N VAL A 681 -2.63 -15.91 11.22
CA VAL A 681 -1.32 -15.50 11.76
C VAL A 681 -0.37 -15.21 10.60
N GLY A 682 0.14 -13.97 10.53
CA GLY A 682 0.98 -13.52 9.42
C GLY A 682 2.43 -14.01 9.43
N GLY A 683 2.85 -14.73 10.46
CA GLY A 683 4.25 -15.10 10.68
C GLY A 683 4.38 -16.42 11.44
N TYR A 684 5.06 -16.41 12.58
CA TYR A 684 5.53 -17.64 13.23
C TYR A 684 4.72 -18.04 14.47
N ILE A 685 4.41 -19.33 14.62
CA ILE A 685 3.83 -19.91 15.84
C ILE A 685 4.84 -20.85 16.49
N ASP A 686 5.22 -20.53 17.72
CA ASP A 686 6.16 -21.31 18.52
C ASP A 686 5.42 -22.13 19.59
N LEU A 687 5.34 -23.44 19.37
CA LEU A 687 4.73 -24.41 20.27
C LEU A 687 5.70 -25.56 20.54
N ARG A 688 7.00 -25.27 20.51
CA ARG A 688 8.06 -26.27 20.47
C ARG A 688 8.07 -27.26 21.62
N SER A 689 7.47 -26.96 22.78
CA SER A 689 7.40 -27.86 23.95
C SER A 689 6.08 -28.61 24.09
N LEU A 690 5.11 -28.43 23.18
CA LEU A 690 3.89 -29.24 23.21
C LEU A 690 4.26 -30.71 23.07
N THR A 691 3.77 -31.55 23.97
CA THR A 691 4.05 -33.00 23.98
C THR A 691 2.90 -33.82 23.42
N SER A 692 1.70 -33.23 23.35
CA SER A 692 0.50 -33.83 22.74
C SER A 692 -0.22 -32.78 21.89
N ALA A 693 -0.80 -33.23 20.78
CA ALA A 693 -1.62 -32.42 19.87
C ALA A 693 -3.12 -32.47 20.22
N ASP A 694 -3.51 -33.19 21.28
CA ASP A 694 -4.89 -33.36 21.68
C ASP A 694 -5.54 -31.99 21.92
N GLY A 695 -6.66 -31.74 21.25
CA GLY A 695 -7.39 -30.48 21.34
C GLY A 695 -6.76 -29.29 20.60
N LEU A 696 -5.60 -29.45 19.95
CA LEU A 696 -4.93 -28.39 19.21
C LEU A 696 -5.67 -28.05 17.91
N ILE A 697 -6.16 -26.82 17.80
CA ILE A 697 -6.73 -26.29 16.55
C ILE A 697 -5.78 -25.22 16.01
N LEU A 698 -5.19 -25.49 14.85
CA LEU A 698 -4.29 -24.56 14.15
C LEU A 698 -5.07 -23.51 13.35
N PRO A 699 -4.45 -22.35 13.03
CA PRO A 699 -5.07 -21.32 12.20
C PRO A 699 -5.52 -21.86 10.84
N LYS A 700 -6.55 -21.25 10.25
CA LYS A 700 -6.93 -21.56 8.86
C LYS A 700 -5.85 -21.13 7.88
N GLN A 701 -5.21 -19.99 8.15
CA GLN A 701 -4.16 -19.42 7.32
C GLN A 701 -2.96 -19.03 8.19
N LEU A 702 -1.78 -19.50 7.79
CA LEU A 702 -0.50 -19.19 8.40
C LEU A 702 0.48 -18.77 7.31
N ASP A 703 0.82 -17.48 7.24
CA ASP A 703 1.71 -16.97 6.20
C ASP A 703 3.19 -17.30 6.47
N GLY A 704 3.56 -17.62 7.72
CA GLY A 704 4.92 -18.00 8.12
C GLY A 704 5.05 -19.47 8.52
N SER A 705 5.83 -19.73 9.58
CA SER A 705 6.21 -21.09 10.00
C SER A 705 5.53 -21.55 11.29
N ILE A 706 5.53 -22.85 11.54
CA ILE A 706 5.07 -23.43 12.81
C ILE A 706 6.10 -24.42 13.37
N ASP A 707 6.39 -24.32 14.66
CA ASP A 707 7.32 -25.20 15.36
C ASP A 707 6.57 -26.06 16.40
N LEU A 708 6.54 -27.36 16.14
CA LEU A 708 5.89 -28.39 16.95
C LEU A 708 6.89 -29.53 17.28
N ARG A 709 8.18 -29.21 17.32
CA ARG A 709 9.25 -30.22 17.32
C ARG A 709 9.21 -31.24 18.46
N SER A 710 8.59 -30.92 19.61
CA SER A 710 8.52 -31.86 20.75
C SER A 710 7.21 -32.63 20.84
N LEU A 711 6.31 -32.56 19.85
CA LEU A 711 5.09 -33.37 19.86
C LEU A 711 5.47 -34.86 19.95
N THR A 712 4.88 -35.56 20.92
CA THR A 712 5.11 -36.99 21.19
C THR A 712 3.85 -37.87 21.15
N SER A 713 2.64 -37.29 21.05
CA SER A 713 1.36 -38.00 20.86
C SER A 713 0.31 -37.10 20.17
N ALA A 714 -0.70 -37.66 19.54
CA ALA A 714 -1.87 -36.95 19.02
C ALA A 714 -3.24 -37.55 19.46
N ASP A 715 -3.21 -38.61 20.30
CA ASP A 715 -4.38 -39.14 21.02
C ASP A 715 -4.03 -39.64 22.44
N GLY A 716 -4.92 -39.37 23.40
CA GLY A 716 -4.71 -39.52 24.84
C GLY A 716 -4.83 -40.92 25.43
N LEU A 717 -3.69 -41.53 25.79
CA LEU A 717 -3.37 -42.25 27.04
C LEU A 717 -1.98 -42.90 26.89
N ASP A 718 -1.08 -42.62 27.84
CA ASP A 718 0.31 -43.11 27.92
C ASP A 718 0.51 -44.58 27.51
N LEU A 719 1.27 -44.81 26.43
CA LEU A 719 2.41 -45.75 26.37
C LEU A 719 3.37 -45.37 25.20
N ARG A 720 4.24 -44.37 25.45
CA ARG A 720 5.60 -44.15 24.87
C ARG A 720 5.75 -43.99 23.33
N SER A 721 6.12 -42.75 22.95
CA SER A 721 6.72 -42.29 21.67
C SER A 721 5.82 -42.33 20.42
N LEU A 722 5.68 -41.18 19.76
CA LEU A 722 4.71 -40.84 18.72
C LEU A 722 4.62 -41.84 17.56
N THR A 723 3.63 -42.74 17.57
CA THR A 723 3.41 -43.74 16.51
C THR A 723 2.39 -43.35 15.45
N SER A 724 1.75 -42.17 15.52
CA SER A 724 0.80 -41.67 14.52
C SER A 724 0.51 -40.17 14.68
N ALA A 725 0.18 -39.50 13.57
CA ALA A 725 -0.31 -38.12 13.51
C ALA A 725 -1.86 -38.01 13.49
N ASP A 726 -2.57 -39.11 13.77
CA ASP A 726 -4.03 -39.13 13.88
C ASP A 726 -4.54 -38.01 14.78
N GLY A 727 -5.47 -37.19 14.28
CA GLY A 727 -6.07 -36.07 15.02
C GLY A 727 -5.40 -34.69 14.82
N LEU A 728 -4.19 -34.62 14.25
CA LEU A 728 -3.53 -33.34 13.94
C LEU A 728 -4.03 -32.75 12.61
N VAL A 729 -4.67 -31.58 12.66
CA VAL A 729 -5.12 -30.85 11.46
C VAL A 729 -4.21 -29.65 11.22
N LEU A 730 -3.38 -29.71 10.16
CA LEU A 730 -2.51 -28.62 9.73
C LEU A 730 -3.28 -27.54 8.93
N PRO A 731 -2.78 -26.29 8.85
CA PRO A 731 -3.38 -25.24 8.03
C PRO A 731 -3.46 -25.64 6.56
N GLN A 732 -4.41 -25.09 5.80
CA GLN A 732 -4.54 -25.40 4.36
C GLN A 732 -3.31 -24.94 3.56
N HIS A 733 -2.73 -23.81 3.96
CA HIS A 733 -1.53 -23.22 3.36
C HIS A 733 -0.56 -22.79 4.45
N VAL A 734 0.73 -23.10 4.25
CA VAL A 734 1.83 -22.65 5.11
C VAL A 734 2.89 -22.00 4.23
N GLY A 735 3.13 -20.70 4.41
CA GLY A 735 4.13 -19.98 3.60
C GLY A 735 5.58 -20.29 4.00
N GLY A 736 5.82 -20.71 5.24
CA GLY A 736 7.15 -21.03 5.78
C GLY A 736 7.40 -22.53 5.95
N TYR A 737 8.17 -22.87 6.98
CA TYR A 737 8.55 -24.25 7.29
C TYR A 737 7.58 -24.91 8.28
N ILE A 738 7.59 -26.24 8.30
CA ILE A 738 6.91 -27.08 9.28
C ILE A 738 7.96 -27.97 9.97
N ASP A 739 8.06 -27.87 11.30
CA ASP A 739 8.96 -28.71 12.10
C ASP A 739 8.19 -29.76 12.90
N LEU A 740 8.24 -31.00 12.42
CA LEU A 740 7.68 -32.23 13.03
C LEU A 740 8.81 -33.25 13.27
N SER A 741 10.01 -32.77 13.63
CA SER A 741 11.23 -33.59 13.66
C SER A 741 11.16 -34.84 14.55
N SER A 742 10.28 -34.87 15.56
CA SER A 742 10.10 -36.00 16.47
C SER A 742 9.05 -37.03 16.04
N LEU A 743 8.35 -36.82 14.93
CA LEU A 743 7.36 -37.76 14.39
C LEU A 743 8.04 -39.07 13.94
N THR A 744 7.60 -40.24 14.44
CA THR A 744 8.22 -41.54 14.09
C THR A 744 7.43 -42.40 13.09
N SER A 745 6.14 -42.07 12.87
CA SER A 745 5.27 -42.62 11.83
C SER A 745 4.46 -41.52 11.17
N ALA A 746 4.20 -41.64 9.87
CA ALA A 746 3.39 -40.69 9.10
C ALA A 746 1.91 -41.09 9.01
N ASP A 747 1.50 -42.21 9.61
CA ASP A 747 0.11 -42.64 9.65
C ASP A 747 -0.79 -41.55 10.25
N GLY A 748 -1.83 -41.14 9.51
CA GLY A 748 -2.75 -40.09 9.92
C GLY A 748 -2.31 -38.65 9.60
N LEU A 749 -1.08 -38.45 9.11
CA LEU A 749 -0.55 -37.13 8.82
C LEU A 749 -1.15 -36.58 7.53
N VAL A 750 -1.81 -35.42 7.63
CA VAL A 750 -2.26 -34.66 6.46
C VAL A 750 -1.48 -33.35 6.41
N LEU A 751 -0.58 -33.24 5.43
CA LEU A 751 0.20 -32.02 5.17
C LEU A 751 -0.65 -30.96 4.44
N PRO A 752 -0.35 -29.65 4.61
CA PRO A 752 -0.99 -28.56 3.85
C PRO A 752 -0.94 -28.77 2.34
N GLU A 753 -1.89 -28.21 1.59
CA GLU A 753 -1.91 -28.30 0.11
C GLU A 753 -0.67 -27.68 -0.55
N SER A 754 -0.08 -26.68 0.11
CA SER A 754 1.12 -25.98 -0.34
C SER A 754 2.00 -25.59 0.84
N ILE A 755 3.32 -25.81 0.72
CA ILE A 755 4.31 -25.42 1.72
C ILE A 755 5.43 -24.60 1.05
N GLY A 756 5.58 -23.35 1.48
CA GLY A 756 6.57 -22.42 0.91
C GLY A 756 8.00 -22.56 1.47
N GLY A 757 8.21 -23.35 2.52
CA GLY A 757 9.51 -23.59 3.14
C GLY A 757 9.79 -25.06 3.43
N ASP A 758 10.72 -25.31 4.35
CA ASP A 758 11.22 -26.66 4.64
C ASP A 758 10.23 -27.54 5.43
N ILE A 759 10.37 -28.85 5.30
CA ILE A 759 9.64 -29.85 6.08
C ILE A 759 10.64 -30.69 6.87
N TYR A 760 10.56 -30.65 8.20
CA TYR A 760 11.43 -31.44 9.06
C TYR A 760 10.69 -32.66 9.63
N LEU A 761 11.05 -33.86 9.19
CA LEU A 761 10.50 -35.17 9.59
C LEU A 761 11.63 -36.13 10.01
N ASN A 762 12.61 -35.59 10.74
CA ASN A 762 13.90 -36.22 10.98
C ASN A 762 13.85 -37.61 11.64
N SER A 763 12.85 -37.89 12.48
CA SER A 763 12.72 -39.15 13.22
C SER A 763 11.87 -40.20 12.51
N LEU A 764 11.33 -39.91 11.33
CA LEU A 764 10.46 -40.82 10.60
C LEU A 764 11.27 -42.03 10.08
N THR A 765 10.90 -43.25 10.50
CA THR A 765 11.64 -44.47 10.12
C THR A 765 11.07 -45.22 8.92
N SER A 766 9.78 -44.99 8.58
CA SER A 766 9.10 -45.48 7.38
C SER A 766 8.30 -44.34 6.75
N ALA A 767 8.23 -44.29 5.42
CA ALA A 767 7.43 -43.31 4.68
C ALA A 767 6.00 -43.83 4.39
N ASP A 768 5.64 -45.02 4.88
CA ASP A 768 4.28 -45.52 4.80
C ASP A 768 3.30 -44.52 5.44
N GLY A 769 2.22 -44.21 4.71
CA GLY A 769 1.22 -43.22 5.12
C GLY A 769 1.60 -41.76 4.84
N LEU A 770 2.86 -41.46 4.48
CA LEU A 770 3.29 -40.09 4.17
C LEU A 770 2.79 -39.64 2.80
N VAL A 771 1.97 -38.59 2.78
CA VAL A 771 1.54 -37.92 1.55
C VAL A 771 2.12 -36.51 1.52
N LEU A 772 3.10 -36.29 0.65
CA LEU A 772 3.69 -34.96 0.42
C LEU A 772 2.76 -34.11 -0.49
N PRO A 773 2.66 -32.79 -0.29
CA PRO A 773 1.86 -31.93 -1.17
C PRO A 773 2.47 -31.80 -2.57
N GLU A 774 1.63 -31.46 -3.55
CA GLU A 774 2.05 -31.28 -4.95
C GLU A 774 3.08 -30.14 -5.11
N SER A 775 3.04 -29.13 -4.23
CA SER A 775 3.95 -27.98 -4.28
C SER A 775 4.69 -27.78 -2.94
N ILE A 776 6.00 -28.02 -2.98
CA ILE A 776 6.95 -27.75 -1.89
C ILE A 776 8.09 -26.91 -2.45
N VAL A 777 8.33 -25.73 -1.89
CA VAL A 777 9.42 -24.85 -2.33
C VAL A 777 10.72 -25.12 -1.57
N GLY A 778 10.66 -25.58 -0.31
CA GLY A 778 11.82 -25.80 0.55
C GLY A 778 12.33 -27.25 0.60
N ASP A 779 13.27 -27.49 1.50
CA ASP A 779 13.94 -28.78 1.67
C ASP A 779 13.10 -29.77 2.50
N ILE A 780 13.25 -31.07 2.24
CA ILE A 780 12.60 -32.15 3.01
C ILE A 780 13.66 -32.93 3.78
N TYR A 781 13.52 -33.01 5.11
CA TYR A 781 14.46 -33.71 5.98
C TYR A 781 13.85 -35.00 6.54
N LEU A 782 14.34 -36.16 6.06
CA LEU A 782 13.95 -37.53 6.40
C LEU A 782 15.16 -38.36 6.86
N ASN A 783 15.94 -37.81 7.80
CA ASN A 783 17.26 -38.34 8.16
C ASN A 783 17.26 -39.75 8.79
N SER A 784 16.14 -40.24 9.35
CA SER A 784 16.06 -41.56 10.00
C SER A 784 15.37 -42.65 9.17
N LEU A 785 15.03 -42.35 7.91
CA LEU A 785 14.27 -43.28 7.07
C LEU A 785 15.05 -44.57 6.79
N THR A 786 14.39 -45.73 6.96
CA THR A 786 15.04 -47.04 6.88
C THR A 786 14.81 -47.80 5.56
N SER A 787 13.76 -47.45 4.81
CA SER A 787 13.48 -47.96 3.46
C SER A 787 12.81 -46.88 2.59
N THR A 788 12.77 -47.08 1.28
CA THR A 788 12.07 -46.21 0.32
C THR A 788 10.59 -46.58 0.17
N ASP A 789 10.11 -47.59 0.89
CA ASP A 789 8.74 -48.06 0.75
C ASP A 789 7.75 -46.98 1.22
N GLY A 790 6.68 -46.78 0.45
CA GLY A 790 5.66 -45.76 0.71
C GLY A 790 6.04 -44.32 0.31
N LEU A 791 7.31 -44.01 0.07
CA LEU A 791 7.76 -42.65 -0.25
C LEU A 791 7.41 -42.26 -1.70
N VAL A 792 6.70 -41.15 -1.87
CA VAL A 792 6.40 -40.55 -3.17
C VAL A 792 6.65 -39.05 -3.13
N LEU A 793 7.60 -38.57 -3.93
CA LEU A 793 8.00 -37.17 -4.08
C LEU A 793 7.13 -36.45 -5.12
N PRO A 794 6.92 -35.12 -5.00
CA PRO A 794 6.23 -34.32 -6.02
C PRO A 794 6.90 -34.41 -7.39
N HIS A 795 6.13 -34.30 -8.48
CA HIS A 795 6.59 -34.56 -9.86
C HIS A 795 7.90 -33.84 -10.23
N ASP A 796 7.98 -32.54 -9.94
CA ASP A 796 9.13 -31.69 -10.27
C ASP A 796 10.05 -31.43 -9.06
N PHE A 797 10.00 -32.27 -8.03
CA PHE A 797 10.80 -32.08 -6.82
C PHE A 797 12.30 -32.29 -7.08
N ASN A 798 13.10 -31.27 -6.74
CA ASN A 798 14.55 -31.33 -6.85
C ASN A 798 15.15 -32.26 -5.79
N LEU A 799 15.68 -33.42 -6.19
CA LEU A 799 16.23 -34.42 -5.27
C LEU A 799 17.38 -33.88 -4.39
N PHE A 800 18.12 -32.85 -4.83
CA PHE A 800 19.15 -32.22 -3.99
C PHE A 800 18.59 -31.52 -2.75
N MET A 801 17.27 -31.32 -2.70
CA MET A 801 16.53 -30.74 -1.59
C MET A 801 15.95 -31.83 -0.66
N LEU A 802 16.27 -33.11 -0.90
CA LEU A 802 15.92 -34.24 -0.04
C LEU A 802 17.12 -34.65 0.84
N TYR A 803 17.00 -34.44 2.15
CA TYR A 803 17.98 -34.90 3.12
C TYR A 803 17.54 -36.23 3.74
N CYS A 804 18.10 -37.33 3.27
CA CYS A 804 17.82 -38.68 3.77
C CYS A 804 19.11 -39.53 3.79
N PRO A 805 19.11 -40.74 4.39
CA PRO A 805 20.26 -41.62 4.33
C PRO A 805 20.67 -41.95 2.88
N TYR A 806 21.98 -41.91 2.60
CA TYR A 806 22.54 -42.03 1.24
C TYR A 806 22.03 -43.24 0.43
N TYR A 807 21.71 -44.36 1.08
CA TYR A 807 21.22 -45.55 0.37
C TYR A 807 19.77 -45.39 -0.12
N ILE A 808 18.94 -44.59 0.56
CA ILE A 808 17.58 -44.20 0.13
C ILE A 808 17.67 -43.29 -1.08
N GLU A 809 18.46 -42.21 -0.97
CA GLU A 809 18.71 -41.25 -2.06
C GLU A 809 19.18 -41.98 -3.32
N LYS A 810 20.14 -42.90 -3.18
CA LYS A 810 20.66 -43.71 -4.28
C LYS A 810 19.60 -44.62 -4.91
N GLU A 811 18.70 -45.21 -4.13
CA GLU A 811 17.62 -46.05 -4.65
C GLU A 811 16.62 -45.24 -5.47
N ILE A 812 16.30 -44.01 -5.02
CA ILE A 812 15.44 -43.05 -5.73
C ILE A 812 16.09 -42.65 -7.06
N MET A 813 17.38 -42.27 -7.05
CA MET A 813 18.12 -41.91 -8.27
C MET A 813 18.15 -43.04 -9.32
N ASN A 814 18.19 -44.30 -8.88
CA ASN A 814 18.23 -45.44 -9.80
C ASN A 814 16.84 -45.84 -10.34
N ASN A 815 15.75 -45.40 -9.70
CA ASN A 815 14.38 -45.79 -10.06
C ASN A 815 13.38 -44.61 -9.98
N PRO A 816 13.61 -43.48 -10.66
CA PRO A 816 12.81 -42.26 -10.49
C PRO A 816 11.32 -42.48 -10.79
N ASP A 817 10.98 -43.30 -11.80
CA ASP A 817 9.58 -43.60 -12.19
C ASP A 817 8.74 -44.24 -11.06
N LYS A 818 9.38 -44.79 -10.02
CA LYS A 818 8.70 -45.40 -8.87
C LYS A 818 8.37 -44.42 -7.75
N TYR A 819 9.14 -43.34 -7.63
CA TYR A 819 9.17 -42.50 -6.43
C TYR A 819 8.76 -41.06 -6.69
N TYR A 820 8.38 -40.72 -7.92
CA TYR A 820 7.86 -39.40 -8.29
C TYR A 820 6.38 -39.50 -8.67
N MET A 821 5.59 -38.51 -8.27
CA MET A 821 4.19 -38.39 -8.69
C MET A 821 4.09 -38.29 -10.22
N ALA A 822 2.97 -38.77 -10.77
CA ALA A 822 2.67 -38.58 -12.18
C ALA A 822 2.39 -37.08 -12.46
N PRO A 823 2.75 -36.56 -13.65
CA PRO A 823 2.52 -35.16 -14.00
C PRO A 823 1.03 -34.81 -13.97
N THR A 824 0.71 -33.69 -13.34
CA THR A 824 -0.62 -33.11 -13.28
C THR A 824 -1.06 -32.58 -14.66
N GLU A 825 -2.34 -32.22 -14.82
CA GLU A 825 -2.82 -31.60 -16.08
C GLU A 825 -2.18 -30.22 -16.34
N ASP A 826 -1.64 -29.56 -15.31
CA ASP A 826 -0.90 -28.31 -15.46
C ASP A 826 0.56 -28.56 -15.88
N ASP A 827 1.23 -29.60 -15.37
CA ASP A 827 2.58 -30.02 -15.81
C ASP A 827 2.57 -30.46 -17.29
N LYS A 828 1.48 -31.10 -17.73
CA LYS A 828 1.27 -31.48 -19.14
C LYS A 828 1.09 -30.28 -20.08
N LYS A 829 0.77 -29.08 -19.57
CA LYS A 829 0.71 -27.85 -20.36
C LYS A 829 2.09 -27.23 -20.58
N GLU A 830 3.02 -27.39 -19.63
CA GLU A 830 4.42 -26.95 -19.81
C GLU A 830 5.21 -27.84 -20.75
N ILE A 831 4.99 -29.16 -20.74
CA ILE A 831 5.63 -30.09 -21.69
C ILE A 831 5.21 -29.84 -23.17
N LYS A 832 4.20 -29.01 -23.41
CA LYS A 832 3.73 -28.59 -24.75
C LYS A 832 4.13 -27.17 -25.17
N ARG A 833 4.95 -26.45 -24.39
CA ARG A 833 5.63 -25.21 -24.83
C ARG A 833 7.10 -25.48 -25.09
#